data_AF-A0A4S2KLM7-F1
#
_entry.id   AF-A0A4S2KLM7-F1
#
_cell.length_a   1.000
_cell.length_b   1.000
_cell.length_c   1.000
_cell.angle_alpha   90.00
_cell.angle_beta   90.00
_cell.angle_gamma   90.00
#
_symmetry.space_group_name_H-M   'P 1'
#
loop_
_entity.id
_entity.type
_entity.pdbx_description
1 polymer ?
#
loop_
_entity_poly.entity_id
_entity_poly.type
_entity_poly.pdbx_seq_one_letter_code
_entity_poly.pdbx_strand_id
1 'polypeptide(L)'
;MTSYLRPCGRKDPNYDQCIRNSAELLKDKICTGMPELNLPPNEPLIIDKLVVYDTANVKLHLSDVKVYGICDFVINSVHANPDKLHYDFNVNVKALRFDAMYDFNIHILLTQIAHKGILHVTSDNLGVKLGVDYKSTIKNGKTSGYTSKVNLNLNIKTFNFKFDEKEKELVNLHKIFSNIISVNQEEIIKTVKPALEEELSKRVISIFNRVFDPSYIRVCGRKDANYDQCIMENLNSVREKLCTGMPEFNIPSVEPIVIDKIVVYDTDNLKLSLRDSKITGVCDFVVNSIHTDSDRLNFNFDVTFKHLVARTSYDFDIHILVPLANKGLATVTSDNGLMKVNMDLKVATKGGKKEIYVSKINTKAKILSFNYKFDESEKELVQLHQALSNVVDSNSEDIIAKVEPVLEEKISEIIISVFNNMTPSFIHVCGRNDPNYNQCIADNVIDLRDKFCNGTPGFPMIEPLMFDKIVIFDEPNVKLYLENVEVYGNCDFAITSINVDPDRLHFNFNYLMRFVINTTYDFNIRLLVPVAHKGMLLIIADNVETNTKLDLKTVTKNGKKHIYASKATVSSKVTDFEYQFGKELGQLNEIFSAVFDENKDIIINAIKPVLERKFSELYINMFNNMFAIIFAFGLITTHVTAKLPSYLHACSHKDTNYNQCIANSIGSVKDKVCAGFPELNIPSGEPLTIDKIVIFDANNIKLDLKDVKVYGFCDFVVNSVNADFEKLHFDIDFLLRHIYIKVTYDFDIHLLVPVAHKGPTDITSENVGLKVGLDLKVITKNGKKYIFASKATAKCDIKSFKYKFTEDKKELAELHKIIDDVVSKNTKEVVKAVSAAMEERASRFVISMFNDIAFSRYEELFSPEI
;
A
#
# COMPACT_ATOMS: atom_id res chain seq x y z
N MET A 1 14.73 14.98 -28.72
CA MET A 1 14.70 15.05 -27.24
C MET A 1 14.08 16.38 -26.86
N THR A 2 13.44 16.50 -25.70
CA THR A 2 12.86 17.77 -25.24
C THR A 2 13.94 18.75 -24.82
N SER A 3 13.70 20.05 -25.01
CA SER A 3 14.69 21.13 -24.83
C SER A 3 15.16 21.34 -23.39
N TYR A 4 14.46 20.76 -22.41
CA TYR A 4 14.79 20.82 -20.99
C TYR A 4 15.66 19.65 -20.48
N LEU A 5 16.00 18.67 -21.32
CA LEU A 5 16.88 17.55 -20.98
C LEU A 5 18.20 17.63 -21.77
N ARG A 6 19.31 17.89 -21.06
CA ARG A 6 20.66 17.81 -21.64
C ARG A 6 21.16 16.35 -21.60
N PRO A 7 21.60 15.76 -22.73
CA PRO A 7 22.17 14.42 -22.74
C PRO A 7 23.60 14.42 -22.19
N CYS A 8 23.97 13.36 -21.47
CA CYS A 8 25.30 13.17 -20.88
C CYS A 8 25.98 11.91 -21.42
N GLY A 9 27.22 12.06 -21.89
CA GLY A 9 27.98 10.95 -22.47
C GLY A 9 28.53 10.03 -21.39
N ARG A 10 28.21 8.73 -21.44
CA ARG A 10 28.67 7.71 -20.45
C ARG A 10 30.20 7.53 -20.35
N LYS A 11 30.98 8.19 -21.22
CA LYS A 11 32.45 8.21 -21.22
C LYS A 11 33.04 9.60 -20.98
N ASP A 12 32.21 10.58 -20.64
CA ASP A 12 32.65 11.92 -20.24
C ASP A 12 33.32 11.82 -18.85
N PRO A 13 34.57 12.29 -18.66
CA PRO A 13 35.19 12.34 -17.33
C PRO A 13 34.43 13.23 -16.33
N ASN A 14 33.49 14.06 -16.81
CA ASN A 14 32.63 14.92 -16.00
C ASN A 14 31.16 14.42 -15.98
N TYR A 15 30.91 13.13 -16.22
CA TYR A 15 29.55 12.55 -16.30
C TYR A 15 28.67 12.95 -15.10
N ASP A 16 29.18 12.84 -13.87
CA ASP A 16 28.48 13.23 -12.63
C ASP A 16 28.06 14.72 -12.64
N GLN A 17 28.95 15.62 -13.08
CA GLN A 17 28.66 17.05 -13.21
C GLN A 17 27.66 17.32 -14.34
N CYS A 18 27.69 16.57 -15.43
CA CYS A 18 26.71 16.68 -16.50
C CYS A 18 25.31 16.26 -16.02
N ILE A 19 25.18 15.14 -15.31
CA ILE A 19 23.91 14.68 -14.73
C ILE A 19 23.40 15.72 -13.72
N ARG A 20 24.28 16.24 -12.85
CA ARG A 20 23.95 17.34 -11.91
C ARG A 20 23.37 18.55 -12.65
N ASN A 21 24.08 19.07 -13.66
CA ASN A 21 23.64 20.23 -14.44
C ASN A 21 22.31 19.97 -15.18
N SER A 22 22.07 18.74 -15.61
CA SER A 22 20.83 18.34 -16.30
C SER A 22 19.64 18.27 -15.34
N ALA A 23 19.86 17.82 -14.10
CA ALA A 23 18.84 17.83 -13.05
C ALA A 23 18.50 19.26 -12.56
N GLU A 24 19.49 20.16 -12.49
CA GLU A 24 19.25 21.59 -12.18
C GLU A 24 18.39 22.28 -13.27
N LEU A 25 18.53 21.89 -14.55
CA LEU A 25 17.67 22.40 -15.64
C LEU A 25 16.22 21.91 -15.54
N LEU A 26 15.98 20.72 -14.98
CA LEU A 26 14.63 20.20 -14.73
C LEU A 26 13.93 20.87 -13.54
N LYS A 27 14.69 21.50 -12.64
CA LYS A 27 14.21 21.95 -11.32
C LYS A 27 12.94 22.79 -11.40
N ASP A 28 12.98 23.87 -12.18
CA ASP A 28 11.83 24.78 -12.38
C ASP A 28 10.58 24.03 -12.85
N LYS A 29 10.72 23.16 -13.85
CA LYS A 29 9.63 22.39 -14.44
C LYS A 29 9.08 21.29 -13.53
N ILE A 30 9.93 20.68 -12.69
CA ILE A 30 9.45 19.78 -11.63
C ILE A 30 8.63 20.59 -10.61
N CYS A 31 9.07 21.80 -10.27
CA CYS A 31 8.38 22.66 -9.31
C CYS A 31 7.02 23.18 -9.80
N THR A 32 6.96 23.76 -11.00
CA THR A 32 5.71 24.26 -11.61
C THR A 32 4.79 23.15 -12.11
N GLY A 33 5.33 21.93 -12.28
CA GLY A 33 4.66 20.84 -13.00
C GLY A 33 4.88 20.90 -14.51
N MET A 34 4.59 19.77 -15.17
CA MET A 34 4.61 19.57 -16.63
C MET A 34 3.28 18.91 -17.02
N PRO A 35 2.21 19.68 -17.32
CA PRO A 35 0.90 19.14 -17.71
C PRO A 35 0.97 18.18 -18.90
N GLU A 36 1.91 18.39 -19.82
CA GLU A 36 2.18 17.55 -20.99
C GLU A 36 2.69 16.14 -20.64
N LEU A 37 3.24 15.95 -19.43
CA LEU A 37 3.61 14.64 -18.87
C LEU A 37 2.65 14.17 -17.76
N ASN A 38 1.51 14.86 -17.59
CA ASN A 38 0.61 14.73 -16.44
C ASN A 38 1.37 14.84 -15.09
N LEU A 39 2.34 15.74 -14.99
CA LEU A 39 3.14 15.94 -13.77
C LEU A 39 2.61 17.17 -13.00
N PRO A 40 1.95 16.98 -11.84
CA PRO A 40 1.41 18.10 -11.05
C PRO A 40 2.52 18.94 -10.39
N PRO A 41 2.24 20.20 -10.00
CA PRO A 41 3.16 21.04 -9.26
C PRO A 41 3.65 20.40 -7.96
N ASN A 42 4.88 20.73 -7.54
CA ASN A 42 5.53 20.20 -6.34
C ASN A 42 5.76 21.25 -5.24
N GLU A 43 5.19 22.44 -5.38
CA GLU A 43 5.32 23.56 -4.43
C GLU A 43 3.97 24.30 -4.31
N PRO A 44 3.17 24.05 -3.25
CA PRO A 44 3.35 23.00 -2.25
C PRO A 44 3.20 21.59 -2.84
N LEU A 45 3.92 20.63 -2.26
CA LEU A 45 3.56 19.22 -2.37
C LEU A 45 2.36 18.95 -1.47
N ILE A 46 1.30 18.38 -2.03
CA ILE A 46 0.12 17.91 -1.30
C ILE A 46 0.29 16.41 -1.00
N ILE A 47 -0.04 16.02 0.24
CA ILE A 47 -0.20 14.62 0.66
C ILE A 47 -1.54 14.52 1.40
N ASP A 48 -2.53 13.84 0.82
CA ASP A 48 -3.92 13.88 1.31
C ASP A 48 -4.06 13.32 2.73
N LYS A 49 -3.32 12.23 3.02
CA LYS A 49 -3.23 11.59 4.33
C LYS A 49 -1.85 10.99 4.57
N LEU A 50 -1.21 11.33 5.69
CA LEU A 50 -0.06 10.62 6.23
C LEU A 50 -0.50 9.80 7.45
N VAL A 51 -0.37 8.47 7.37
CA VAL A 51 -0.58 7.59 8.53
C VAL A 51 0.72 7.56 9.33
N VAL A 52 0.72 8.25 10.46
CA VAL A 52 1.87 8.30 11.39
C VAL A 52 1.78 7.17 12.42
N TYR A 53 0.56 6.84 12.87
CA TYR A 53 0.28 5.70 13.73
C TYR A 53 -1.16 5.25 13.50
N ASP A 54 -1.43 3.98 13.21
CA ASP A 54 -2.80 3.46 13.13
C ASP A 54 -2.86 2.04 13.71
N THR A 55 -3.65 1.88 14.76
CA THR A 55 -3.86 0.62 15.50
C THR A 55 -5.27 0.62 16.11
N ALA A 56 -5.63 -0.45 16.82
CA ALA A 56 -6.90 -0.53 17.55
C ALA A 56 -7.05 0.54 18.66
N ASN A 57 -5.96 0.86 19.38
CA ASN A 57 -6.02 1.67 20.61
C ASN A 57 -5.41 3.08 20.47
N VAL A 58 -4.61 3.34 19.42
CA VAL A 58 -4.03 4.66 19.13
C VAL A 58 -4.08 4.90 17.63
N LYS A 59 -4.60 6.07 17.25
CA LYS A 59 -4.54 6.60 15.88
C LYS A 59 -3.96 8.01 15.93
N LEU A 60 -3.00 8.26 15.05
CA LEU A 60 -2.46 9.58 14.74
C LEU A 60 -2.35 9.67 13.22
N HIS A 61 -3.29 10.38 12.61
CA HIS A 61 -3.29 10.70 11.20
C HIS A 61 -3.00 12.18 11.02
N LEU A 62 -2.25 12.51 9.96
CA LEU A 62 -2.16 13.88 9.46
C LEU A 62 -2.90 13.93 8.12
N SER A 63 -3.71 14.96 7.88
CA SER A 63 -4.48 15.16 6.66
C SER A 63 -4.32 16.58 6.13
N ASP A 64 -4.67 16.78 4.86
CA ASP A 64 -4.51 18.06 4.14
C ASP A 64 -3.06 18.60 4.19
N VAL A 65 -2.09 17.67 4.24
CA VAL A 65 -0.67 17.98 4.44
C VAL A 65 -0.13 18.76 3.26
N LYS A 66 0.37 19.97 3.54
CA LYS A 66 0.98 20.87 2.56
C LYS A 66 2.44 21.10 2.93
N VAL A 67 3.34 20.64 2.06
CA VAL A 67 4.79 20.74 2.25
C VAL A 67 5.35 21.80 1.31
N TYR A 68 5.96 22.83 1.89
CA TYR A 68 6.51 24.00 1.21
C TYR A 68 8.04 24.05 1.36
N GLY A 69 8.72 24.68 0.41
CA GLY A 69 10.16 24.88 0.40
C GLY A 69 10.95 23.70 -0.20
N ILE A 70 10.28 22.62 -0.61
CA ILE A 70 10.92 21.50 -1.32
C ILE A 70 11.65 22.01 -2.56
N CYS A 71 11.06 22.99 -3.26
CA CYS A 71 11.64 23.59 -4.45
C CYS A 71 12.84 24.52 -4.21
N ASP A 72 13.24 24.76 -2.97
CA ASP A 72 14.50 25.41 -2.63
C ASP A 72 15.69 24.43 -2.47
N PHE A 73 15.53 23.19 -2.96
CA PHE A 73 16.59 22.18 -2.97
C PHE A 73 17.85 22.61 -3.75
N VAL A 74 19.02 22.16 -3.29
CA VAL A 74 20.32 22.29 -3.96
C VAL A 74 20.93 20.91 -4.09
N ILE A 75 21.40 20.54 -5.29
CA ILE A 75 22.12 19.28 -5.50
C ILE A 75 23.58 19.49 -5.10
N ASN A 76 24.00 19.00 -3.93
CA ASN A 76 25.37 19.16 -3.44
C ASN A 76 26.35 18.31 -4.25
N SER A 77 25.98 17.05 -4.54
CA SER A 77 26.73 16.19 -5.46
C SER A 77 25.83 15.15 -6.11
N VAL A 78 26.29 14.63 -7.25
CA VAL A 78 25.77 13.43 -7.89
C VAL A 78 26.93 12.44 -7.96
N HIS A 79 26.65 11.16 -7.78
CA HIS A 79 27.54 10.08 -8.19
C HIS A 79 26.76 9.06 -9.03
N ALA A 80 27.13 8.92 -10.31
CA ALA A 80 26.46 8.05 -11.26
C ALA A 80 27.35 6.86 -11.62
N ASN A 81 26.80 5.66 -11.50
CA ASN A 81 27.43 4.44 -11.96
C ASN A 81 26.76 4.00 -13.28
N PRO A 82 27.31 4.37 -14.47
CA PRO A 82 26.67 4.13 -15.76
C PRO A 82 26.59 2.65 -16.17
N ASP A 83 27.36 1.77 -15.53
CA ASP A 83 27.35 0.32 -15.77
C ASP A 83 26.26 -0.38 -14.93
N LYS A 84 26.08 0.04 -13.68
CA LYS A 84 25.00 -0.44 -12.79
C LYS A 84 23.66 0.29 -13.02
N LEU A 85 23.67 1.41 -13.76
CA LEU A 85 22.53 2.32 -13.93
C LEU A 85 21.99 2.87 -12.60
N HIS A 86 22.89 3.07 -11.63
CA HIS A 86 22.59 3.62 -10.32
C HIS A 86 23.03 5.07 -10.23
N TYR A 87 22.23 5.94 -9.60
CA TYR A 87 22.52 7.35 -9.42
C TYR A 87 22.25 7.78 -7.98
N ASP A 88 23.30 8.12 -7.25
CA ASP A 88 23.23 8.73 -5.91
C ASP A 88 23.21 10.25 -6.03
N PHE A 89 22.15 10.89 -5.55
CA PHE A 89 22.05 12.35 -5.41
C PHE A 89 22.16 12.72 -3.93
N ASN A 90 23.12 13.58 -3.57
CA ASN A 90 23.15 14.25 -2.28
C ASN A 90 22.52 15.63 -2.44
N VAL A 91 21.33 15.82 -1.89
CA VAL A 91 20.51 17.03 -2.02
C VAL A 91 20.36 17.68 -0.65
N ASN A 92 20.22 19.01 -0.60
CA ASN A 92 19.93 19.75 0.63
C ASN A 92 18.79 20.74 0.39
N VAL A 93 17.71 20.62 1.17
CA VAL A 93 16.61 21.59 1.22
C VAL A 93 16.91 22.61 2.32
N LYS A 94 16.90 23.91 2.01
CA LYS A 94 17.33 24.97 2.94
C LYS A 94 16.43 25.08 4.17
N ALA A 95 15.13 25.18 3.92
CA ALA A 95 14.08 25.24 4.92
C ALA A 95 12.84 24.56 4.33
N LEU A 96 12.10 23.83 5.17
CA LEU A 96 10.87 23.15 4.80
C LEU A 96 9.79 23.52 5.82
N ARG A 97 8.61 23.94 5.34
CA ARG A 97 7.40 24.12 6.16
C ARG A 97 6.40 23.03 5.83
N PHE A 98 5.81 22.45 6.86
CA PHE A 98 4.82 21.39 6.78
C PHE A 98 3.60 21.88 7.58
N ASP A 99 2.50 22.15 6.89
CA ASP A 99 1.22 22.52 7.49
C ASP A 99 0.27 21.33 7.36
N ALA A 100 -0.36 20.89 8.45
CA ALA A 100 -1.29 19.77 8.43
C ALA A 100 -2.41 19.90 9.47
N MET A 101 -3.54 19.25 9.21
CA MET A 101 -4.51 18.92 10.25
C MET A 101 -4.10 17.60 10.89
N TYR A 102 -3.99 17.56 12.21
CA TYR A 102 -3.81 16.30 12.95
C TYR A 102 -5.16 15.77 13.43
N ASP A 103 -5.31 14.45 13.41
CA ASP A 103 -6.43 13.71 13.96
C ASP A 103 -5.86 12.63 14.90
N PHE A 104 -6.06 12.83 16.20
CA PHE A 104 -5.50 12.01 17.26
C PHE A 104 -6.63 11.35 18.05
N ASN A 105 -6.51 10.04 18.30
CA ASN A 105 -7.53 9.26 18.98
C ASN A 105 -6.90 8.09 19.75
N ILE A 106 -6.91 8.16 21.09
CA ILE A 106 -6.62 7.03 21.98
C ILE A 106 -7.94 6.38 22.42
N HIS A 107 -8.01 5.06 22.35
CA HIS A 107 -9.08 4.27 22.94
C HIS A 107 -8.52 3.40 24.08
N ILE A 108 -9.10 3.54 25.26
CA ILE A 108 -8.67 2.93 26.53
C ILE A 108 -9.90 2.26 27.15
N LEU A 109 -10.22 1.06 26.67
CA LEU A 109 -11.43 0.32 27.03
C LEU A 109 -12.70 1.18 26.81
N LEU A 110 -13.41 1.59 27.87
CA LEU A 110 -14.61 2.43 27.76
C LEU A 110 -14.32 3.94 27.66
N THR A 111 -13.05 4.35 27.74
CA THR A 111 -12.61 5.75 27.67
C THR A 111 -12.02 6.06 26.29
N GLN A 112 -12.40 7.19 25.71
CA GLN A 112 -11.80 7.71 24.47
C GLN A 112 -11.20 9.09 24.72
N ILE A 113 -9.99 9.32 24.21
CA ILE A 113 -9.29 10.62 24.23
C ILE A 113 -9.03 10.98 22.76
N ALA A 114 -9.94 11.76 22.17
CA ALA A 114 -9.86 12.19 20.78
C ALA A 114 -9.77 13.71 20.66
N HIS A 115 -8.89 14.19 19.77
CA HIS A 115 -8.76 15.60 19.45
C HIS A 115 -8.25 15.81 18.02
N LYS A 116 -8.66 16.91 17.37
CA LYS A 116 -8.18 17.32 16.06
C LYS A 116 -7.81 18.80 16.08
N GLY A 117 -6.72 19.16 15.43
CA GLY A 117 -6.28 20.56 15.37
C GLY A 117 -5.31 20.81 14.23
N ILE A 118 -4.77 22.02 14.15
CA ILE A 118 -3.75 22.39 13.17
C ILE A 118 -2.36 22.29 13.80
N LEU A 119 -1.44 21.64 13.08
CA LEU A 119 -0.03 21.53 13.41
C LEU A 119 0.81 22.17 12.31
N HIS A 120 1.64 23.13 12.69
CA HIS A 120 2.69 23.69 11.85
C HIS A 120 4.03 23.09 12.28
N VAL A 121 4.84 22.62 11.33
CA VAL A 121 6.20 22.11 11.57
C VAL A 121 7.17 22.80 10.60
N THR A 122 8.36 23.15 11.07
CA THR A 122 9.47 23.62 10.23
C THR A 122 10.75 22.86 10.52
N SER A 123 11.56 22.61 9.49
CA SER A 123 12.89 22.01 9.63
C SER A 123 13.87 22.65 8.64
N ASP A 124 15.07 22.96 9.12
CA ASP A 124 16.11 23.66 8.36
C ASP A 124 17.28 22.72 8.02
N ASN A 125 17.90 22.93 6.87
CA ASN A 125 19.04 22.17 6.36
C ASN A 125 18.78 20.66 6.29
N LEU A 126 17.62 20.29 5.75
CA LEU A 126 17.22 18.91 5.49
C LEU A 126 18.11 18.31 4.39
N GLY A 127 19.06 17.47 4.80
CA GLY A 127 19.83 16.65 3.87
C GLY A 127 18.98 15.50 3.35
N VAL A 128 19.04 15.23 2.05
CA VAL A 128 18.37 14.09 1.42
C VAL A 128 19.41 13.30 0.63
N LYS A 129 19.53 12.01 0.92
CA LYS A 129 20.26 11.06 0.06
C LYS A 129 19.25 10.33 -0.79
N LEU A 130 19.42 10.39 -2.11
CA LEU A 130 18.48 9.82 -3.07
C LEU A 130 19.24 8.90 -4.02
N GLY A 131 19.20 7.59 -3.74
CA GLY A 131 19.70 6.55 -4.64
C GLY A 131 18.60 6.14 -5.62
N VAL A 132 18.87 6.15 -6.92
CA VAL A 132 17.91 5.83 -7.98
C VAL A 132 18.41 4.65 -8.81
N ASP A 133 17.71 3.51 -8.72
CA ASP A 133 18.02 2.28 -9.45
C ASP A 133 17.25 2.24 -10.78
N TYR A 134 17.90 2.61 -11.88
CA TYR A 134 17.33 2.40 -13.21
C TYR A 134 17.52 0.96 -13.67
N LYS A 135 16.47 0.36 -14.23
CA LYS A 135 16.58 -0.86 -15.03
C LYS A 135 16.44 -0.51 -16.50
N SER A 136 17.48 -0.80 -17.27
CA SER A 136 17.41 -0.81 -18.72
C SER A 136 16.46 -1.89 -19.19
N THR A 137 15.32 -1.49 -19.77
CA THR A 137 14.50 -2.35 -20.60
C THR A 137 14.96 -2.27 -22.04
N ILE A 138 14.98 -3.42 -22.68
CA ILE A 138 15.29 -3.59 -24.09
C ILE A 138 13.94 -3.54 -24.81
N LYS A 139 13.51 -2.32 -25.13
CA LYS A 139 12.33 -1.97 -25.94
C LYS A 139 12.82 -1.50 -27.32
N ASN A 140 11.96 -1.23 -28.30
CA ASN A 140 12.18 -0.35 -29.46
C ASN A 140 13.37 -0.62 -30.44
N GLY A 141 14.29 -1.54 -30.19
CA GLY A 141 15.67 -1.37 -30.63
C GLY A 141 16.46 -0.29 -29.86
N LYS A 142 15.88 0.31 -28.81
CA LYS A 142 16.45 1.39 -27.99
C LYS A 142 16.41 1.01 -26.50
N THR A 143 17.52 1.21 -25.79
CA THR A 143 17.63 0.88 -24.36
C THR A 143 16.93 1.94 -23.48
N SER A 144 15.63 1.76 -23.22
CA SER A 144 14.84 2.64 -22.36
C SER A 144 15.03 2.27 -20.88
N GLY A 145 15.49 3.21 -20.06
CA GLY A 145 15.62 3.01 -18.62
C GLY A 145 14.39 3.51 -17.87
N TYR A 146 13.78 2.66 -17.05
CA TYR A 146 12.78 3.08 -16.06
C TYR A 146 13.38 3.07 -14.65
N THR A 147 12.93 3.97 -13.80
CA THR A 147 13.23 3.96 -12.37
C THR A 147 12.51 2.78 -11.73
N SER A 148 13.29 1.78 -11.35
CA SER A 148 12.80 0.49 -10.85
C SER A 148 12.74 0.40 -9.32
N LYS A 149 13.50 1.26 -8.65
CA LYS A 149 13.47 1.49 -7.20
C LYS A 149 14.06 2.87 -6.91
N VAL A 150 13.53 3.52 -5.89
CA VAL A 150 14.14 4.67 -5.22
C VAL A 150 14.51 4.26 -3.80
N ASN A 151 15.66 4.74 -3.32
CA ASN A 151 16.11 4.65 -1.95
C ASN A 151 16.34 6.08 -1.44
N LEU A 152 15.30 6.67 -0.84
CA LEU A 152 15.33 8.03 -0.33
C LEU A 152 15.59 7.98 1.18
N ASN A 153 16.62 8.70 1.64
CA ASN A 153 16.91 8.85 3.06
C ASN A 153 16.91 10.32 3.51
N LEU A 154 16.00 10.68 4.41
CA LEU A 154 15.86 12.00 5.01
C LEU A 154 16.78 12.15 6.24
N ASN A 155 17.70 13.11 6.19
CA ASN A 155 18.53 13.50 7.33
C ASN A 155 17.94 14.75 8.00
N ILE A 156 16.79 14.57 8.67
CA ILE A 156 16.20 15.57 9.57
C ILE A 156 17.05 15.59 10.84
N LYS A 157 17.59 16.76 11.21
CA LYS A 157 18.38 16.93 12.45
C LYS A 157 17.51 17.32 13.64
N THR A 158 16.69 18.34 13.44
CA THR A 158 15.76 18.91 14.40
C THR A 158 14.55 19.45 13.65
N PHE A 159 13.47 19.74 14.38
CA PHE A 159 12.33 20.46 13.86
C PHE A 159 11.78 21.41 14.93
N ASN A 160 11.19 22.51 14.50
CA ASN A 160 10.32 23.33 15.34
C ASN A 160 8.88 22.97 15.00
N PHE A 161 7.97 23.07 15.97
CA PHE A 161 6.55 22.79 15.76
C PHE A 161 5.70 23.74 16.59
N LYS A 162 4.46 23.97 16.15
CA LYS A 162 3.46 24.77 16.88
C LYS A 162 2.05 24.26 16.60
N PHE A 163 1.30 24.03 17.67
CA PHE A 163 -0.15 23.87 17.63
C PHE A 163 -0.84 25.24 17.50
N ASP A 164 -1.99 25.31 16.84
CA ASP A 164 -2.76 26.57 16.77
C ASP A 164 -3.42 26.92 18.12
N GLU A 165 -3.05 28.06 18.70
CA GLU A 165 -3.35 28.46 20.09
C GLU A 165 -4.80 28.95 20.30
N LYS A 166 -5.66 28.87 19.29
CA LYS A 166 -7.05 29.36 19.35
C LYS A 166 -7.93 28.53 20.30
N GLU A 167 -7.59 27.26 20.52
CA GLU A 167 -8.34 26.32 21.37
C GLU A 167 -7.92 26.41 22.85
N LYS A 168 -8.41 27.45 23.52
CA LYS A 168 -8.03 27.80 24.91
C LYS A 168 -8.19 26.68 25.94
N GLU A 169 -9.10 25.74 25.73
CA GLU A 169 -9.37 24.62 26.65
C GLU A 169 -8.26 23.57 26.67
N LEU A 170 -7.39 23.56 25.65
CA LEU A 170 -6.37 22.52 25.44
C LEU A 170 -4.93 23.02 25.63
N VAL A 171 -4.76 24.28 26.05
CA VAL A 171 -3.46 24.94 26.25
C VAL A 171 -2.50 24.15 27.16
N ASN A 172 -3.00 23.32 28.08
CA ASN A 172 -2.15 22.46 28.91
C ASN A 172 -1.86 21.08 28.27
N LEU A 173 -2.83 20.47 27.58
CA LEU A 173 -2.61 19.27 26.76
C LEU A 173 -1.57 19.55 25.66
N HIS A 174 -1.65 20.71 25.01
CA HIS A 174 -0.64 21.20 24.07
C HIS A 174 0.72 21.42 24.74
N LYS A 175 0.82 21.84 26.01
CA LYS A 175 2.11 21.89 26.73
C LYS A 175 2.66 20.50 27.02
N ILE A 176 1.81 19.55 27.43
CA ILE A 176 2.22 18.15 27.67
C ILE A 176 2.79 17.55 26.38
N PHE A 177 2.04 17.64 25.27
CA PHE A 177 2.55 17.20 23.97
C PHE A 177 3.77 18.01 23.51
N SER A 178 3.82 19.32 23.73
CA SER A 178 5.00 20.12 23.34
C SER A 178 6.25 19.73 24.12
N ASN A 179 6.14 19.42 25.41
CA ASN A 179 7.26 18.91 26.21
C ASN A 179 7.70 17.54 25.69
N ILE A 180 6.75 16.61 25.49
CA ILE A 180 7.03 15.26 24.94
C ILE A 180 7.73 15.37 23.57
N ILE A 181 7.22 16.20 22.67
CA ILE A 181 7.76 16.35 21.31
C ILE A 181 9.14 17.01 21.35
N SER A 182 9.34 18.01 22.21
CA SER A 182 10.63 18.72 22.33
C SER A 182 11.76 17.88 22.91
N VAL A 183 11.48 17.00 23.88
CA VAL A 183 12.53 16.14 24.49
C VAL A 183 12.78 14.85 23.70
N ASN A 184 11.89 14.47 22.77
CA ASN A 184 11.96 13.21 22.02
C ASN A 184 12.07 13.41 20.49
N GLN A 185 12.66 14.52 20.02
CA GLN A 185 12.70 14.83 18.58
C GLN A 185 13.30 13.70 17.74
N GLU A 186 14.37 13.03 18.21
CA GLU A 186 15.03 11.96 17.45
C GLU A 186 14.13 10.73 17.22
N GLU A 187 13.36 10.31 18.22
CA GLU A 187 12.47 9.14 18.12
C GLU A 187 11.21 9.46 17.30
N ILE A 188 10.72 10.70 17.39
CA ILE A 188 9.62 11.21 16.55
C ILE A 188 10.08 11.31 15.09
N ILE A 189 11.27 11.85 14.83
CA ILE A 189 11.89 11.82 13.50
C ILE A 189 11.96 10.37 13.01
N LYS A 190 12.53 9.45 13.79
CA LYS A 190 12.68 8.03 13.45
C LYS A 190 11.35 7.32 13.14
N THR A 191 10.24 7.75 13.72
CA THR A 191 8.92 7.14 13.52
C THR A 191 8.12 7.79 12.37
N VAL A 192 8.22 9.11 12.17
CA VAL A 192 7.53 9.83 11.08
C VAL A 192 8.29 9.70 9.74
N LYS A 193 9.63 9.60 9.80
CA LYS A 193 10.53 9.53 8.64
C LYS A 193 10.16 8.43 7.64
N PRO A 194 9.90 7.16 8.01
CA PRO A 194 9.57 6.11 7.03
C PRO A 194 8.31 6.42 6.19
N ALA A 195 7.27 6.98 6.81
CA ALA A 195 6.04 7.35 6.09
C ALA A 195 6.28 8.51 5.11
N LEU A 196 7.07 9.51 5.51
CA LEU A 196 7.50 10.59 4.61
C LEU A 196 8.42 10.07 3.48
N GLU A 197 9.33 9.14 3.79
CA GLU A 197 10.21 8.51 2.81
C GLU A 197 9.44 7.67 1.79
N GLU A 198 8.37 6.99 2.20
CA GLU A 198 7.50 6.23 1.29
C GLU A 198 6.77 7.17 0.31
N GLU A 199 6.07 8.20 0.81
CA GLU A 199 5.31 9.13 -0.06
C GLU A 199 6.23 9.96 -0.96
N LEU A 200 7.37 10.44 -0.45
CA LEU A 200 8.36 11.12 -1.27
C LEU A 200 9.01 10.16 -2.28
N SER A 201 9.23 8.89 -1.95
CA SER A 201 9.72 7.90 -2.92
C SER A 201 8.71 7.63 -4.03
N LYS A 202 7.41 7.48 -3.71
CA LYS A 202 6.32 7.37 -4.71
C LYS A 202 6.33 8.59 -5.64
N ARG A 203 6.42 9.79 -5.07
CA ARG A 203 6.47 11.06 -5.82
C ARG A 203 7.69 11.15 -6.74
N VAL A 204 8.88 10.78 -6.26
CA VAL A 204 10.14 10.81 -7.02
C VAL A 204 10.17 9.73 -8.12
N ILE A 205 9.67 8.52 -7.86
CA ILE A 205 9.47 7.48 -8.88
C ILE A 205 8.53 7.99 -9.98
N SER A 206 7.44 8.67 -9.61
CA SER A 206 6.49 9.25 -10.55
C SER A 206 7.12 10.35 -11.43
N ILE A 207 7.89 11.27 -10.82
CA ILE A 207 8.66 12.30 -11.55
C ILE A 207 9.62 11.64 -12.56
N PHE A 208 10.50 10.73 -12.10
CA PHE A 208 11.48 10.13 -13.00
C PHE A 208 10.83 9.28 -14.10
N ASN A 209 9.83 8.44 -13.80
CA ASN A 209 9.21 7.61 -14.84
C ASN A 209 8.41 8.45 -15.86
N ARG A 210 7.67 9.48 -15.44
CA ARG A 210 6.96 10.38 -16.37
C ARG A 210 7.94 11.17 -17.27
N VAL A 211 9.16 11.47 -16.79
CA VAL A 211 10.21 12.16 -17.55
C VAL A 211 11.05 11.21 -18.45
N PHE A 212 11.19 9.92 -18.12
CA PHE A 212 12.16 9.01 -18.77
C PHE A 212 11.61 7.71 -19.41
N ASP A 213 10.42 7.20 -19.08
CA ASP A 213 9.85 6.00 -19.74
C ASP A 213 8.30 5.98 -19.77
N PRO A 214 7.66 6.16 -20.95
CA PRO A 214 6.20 6.18 -21.06
C PRO A 214 5.44 4.85 -20.86
N SER A 215 6.07 3.68 -20.68
CA SER A 215 5.29 2.41 -20.54
C SER A 215 4.75 2.17 -19.14
N TYR A 216 3.50 1.75 -19.05
CA TYR A 216 2.86 1.31 -17.81
C TYR A 216 2.32 -0.15 -17.87
N ILE A 217 2.68 -0.94 -18.90
CA ILE A 217 2.31 -2.36 -19.08
C ILE A 217 3.55 -3.18 -19.54
N ARG A 218 3.69 -4.42 -19.06
CA ARG A 218 4.74 -5.39 -19.47
C ARG A 218 4.14 -6.72 -19.95
N VAL A 219 4.87 -7.44 -20.82
CA VAL A 219 4.43 -8.75 -21.35
C VAL A 219 4.74 -9.88 -20.36
N CYS A 220 3.76 -10.76 -20.11
CA CYS A 220 3.91 -11.90 -19.21
C CYS A 220 3.97 -13.23 -19.97
N GLY A 221 5.00 -14.04 -19.71
CA GLY A 221 5.20 -15.33 -20.36
C GLY A 221 4.33 -16.43 -19.74
N ARG A 222 3.43 -17.04 -20.53
CA ARG A 222 2.50 -18.10 -20.05
C ARG A 222 3.15 -19.35 -19.42
N LYS A 223 4.47 -19.54 -19.61
CA LYS A 223 5.26 -20.64 -19.04
C LYS A 223 6.38 -20.15 -18.12
N ASP A 224 6.23 -18.95 -17.58
CA ASP A 224 7.05 -18.41 -16.51
C ASP A 224 6.54 -18.94 -15.16
N ALA A 225 7.44 -19.31 -14.24
CA ALA A 225 7.05 -19.70 -12.89
C ALA A 225 6.49 -18.50 -12.09
N ASN A 226 6.81 -17.28 -12.52
CA ASN A 226 6.32 -16.01 -11.97
C ASN A 226 5.13 -15.44 -12.78
N TYR A 227 4.37 -16.25 -13.52
CA TYR A 227 3.28 -15.74 -14.37
C TYR A 227 2.22 -14.96 -13.56
N ASP A 228 1.77 -15.50 -12.42
CA ASP A 228 0.82 -14.82 -11.50
C ASP A 228 1.38 -13.47 -10.99
N GLN A 229 2.63 -13.46 -10.50
CA GLN A 229 3.35 -12.26 -10.07
C GLN A 229 3.49 -11.23 -11.21
N CYS A 230 3.65 -11.70 -12.45
CA CYS A 230 3.72 -10.82 -13.62
C CYS A 230 2.39 -10.12 -13.91
N ILE A 231 1.27 -10.84 -13.81
CA ILE A 231 -0.07 -10.26 -13.92
C ILE A 231 -0.34 -9.30 -12.75
N MET A 232 0.13 -9.61 -11.54
CA MET A 232 -0.05 -8.77 -10.35
C MET A 232 0.62 -7.40 -10.47
N GLU A 233 1.89 -7.36 -10.91
CA GLU A 233 2.59 -6.09 -11.13
C GLU A 233 1.97 -5.28 -12.28
N ASN A 234 1.43 -5.92 -13.32
CA ASN A 234 0.67 -5.24 -14.37
C ASN A 234 -0.62 -4.60 -13.82
N LEU A 235 -1.42 -5.34 -13.06
CA LEU A 235 -2.65 -4.81 -12.45
C LEU A 235 -2.37 -3.64 -11.50
N ASN A 236 -1.22 -3.64 -10.83
CA ASN A 236 -0.76 -2.52 -10.02
C ASN A 236 -0.27 -1.33 -10.87
N SER A 237 0.46 -1.55 -11.97
CA SER A 237 0.98 -0.45 -12.81
C SER A 237 -0.09 0.22 -13.68
N VAL A 238 -1.17 -0.48 -14.05
CA VAL A 238 -2.30 0.10 -14.79
C VAL A 238 -3.32 0.81 -13.91
N ARG A 239 -3.23 0.69 -12.58
CA ARG A 239 -4.29 1.11 -11.64
C ARG A 239 -4.71 2.57 -11.82
N GLU A 240 -3.77 3.52 -11.70
CA GLU A 240 -4.02 4.96 -11.88
C GLU A 240 -4.63 5.28 -13.27
N LYS A 241 -4.24 4.50 -14.28
CA LYS A 241 -4.72 4.63 -15.66
C LYS A 241 -6.13 4.05 -15.88
N LEU A 242 -6.52 2.98 -15.20
CA LEU A 242 -7.93 2.52 -15.20
C LEU A 242 -8.82 3.55 -14.49
N CYS A 243 -8.32 4.12 -13.39
CA CYS A 243 -8.99 5.12 -12.58
C CYS A 243 -9.15 6.50 -13.23
N THR A 244 -8.40 6.79 -14.29
CA THR A 244 -8.53 8.01 -15.10
C THR A 244 -9.07 7.73 -16.51
N GLY A 245 -9.20 6.45 -16.87
CA GLY A 245 -9.51 5.99 -18.23
C GLY A 245 -8.26 5.86 -19.11
N MET A 246 -8.35 4.97 -20.09
CA MET A 246 -7.36 4.82 -21.16
C MET A 246 -8.04 5.04 -22.52
N PRO A 247 -8.15 6.29 -23.00
CA PRO A 247 -8.71 6.61 -24.32
C PRO A 247 -8.01 5.85 -25.46
N GLU A 248 -6.71 5.55 -25.32
CA GLU A 248 -5.91 4.76 -26.27
C GLU A 248 -6.37 3.30 -26.43
N PHE A 249 -7.19 2.80 -25.50
CA PHE A 249 -7.86 1.50 -25.58
C PHE A 249 -9.39 1.63 -25.59
N ASN A 250 -9.97 2.83 -25.73
CA ASN A 250 -11.40 3.07 -25.54
C ASN A 250 -11.93 2.54 -24.18
N ILE A 251 -11.15 2.74 -23.12
CA ILE A 251 -11.53 2.37 -21.74
C ILE A 251 -11.92 3.66 -21.01
N PRO A 252 -13.19 3.84 -20.60
CA PRO A 252 -13.60 4.97 -19.77
C PRO A 252 -12.99 4.88 -18.36
N SER A 253 -13.09 5.96 -17.58
CA SER A 253 -12.77 5.89 -16.15
C SER A 253 -13.62 4.81 -15.46
N VAL A 254 -13.01 4.00 -14.61
CA VAL A 254 -13.72 3.01 -13.77
C VAL A 254 -14.27 3.60 -12.47
N GLU A 255 -13.97 4.86 -12.15
CA GLU A 255 -14.51 5.57 -10.97
C GLU A 255 -15.09 6.95 -11.37
N PRO A 256 -16.29 7.33 -10.89
CA PRO A 256 -17.22 6.55 -10.06
C PRO A 256 -17.89 5.41 -10.85
N ILE A 257 -18.14 4.27 -10.18
CA ILE A 257 -19.09 3.28 -10.71
C ILE A 257 -20.49 3.88 -10.56
N VAL A 258 -21.26 3.88 -11.64
CA VAL A 258 -22.64 4.37 -11.67
C VAL A 258 -23.60 3.18 -11.78
N ILE A 259 -24.62 3.14 -10.92
CA ILE A 259 -25.71 2.17 -10.94
C ILE A 259 -27.05 2.91 -10.87
N ASP A 260 -27.78 2.90 -11.98
CA ASP A 260 -28.97 3.72 -12.20
C ASP A 260 -30.12 3.40 -11.24
N LYS A 261 -30.32 2.11 -10.92
CA LYS A 261 -31.29 1.65 -9.91
C LYS A 261 -30.82 0.33 -9.26
N ILE A 262 -30.97 0.25 -7.94
CA ILE A 262 -30.89 -1.00 -7.16
C ILE A 262 -32.26 -1.19 -6.50
N VAL A 263 -32.93 -2.32 -6.73
CA VAL A 263 -34.18 -2.67 -6.01
C VAL A 263 -33.82 -3.52 -4.81
N VAL A 264 -34.12 -3.01 -3.61
CA VAL A 264 -33.89 -3.71 -2.35
C VAL A 264 -35.18 -4.42 -1.92
N TYR A 265 -36.29 -3.68 -1.88
CA TYR A 265 -37.63 -4.19 -1.67
C TYR A 265 -38.59 -3.73 -2.76
N ASP A 266 -39.42 -4.64 -3.26
CA ASP A 266 -40.58 -4.32 -4.08
C ASP A 266 -41.71 -5.30 -3.74
N THR A 267 -42.50 -4.93 -2.74
CA THR A 267 -43.65 -5.71 -2.23
C THR A 267 -44.86 -4.79 -2.05
N ASP A 268 -46.04 -5.36 -1.81
CA ASP A 268 -47.26 -4.59 -1.59
C ASP A 268 -47.16 -3.66 -0.38
N ASN A 269 -46.47 -4.10 0.69
CA ASN A 269 -46.39 -3.38 1.97
C ASN A 269 -45.08 -2.60 2.17
N LEU A 270 -44.01 -2.92 1.43
CA LEU A 270 -42.70 -2.30 1.56
C LEU A 270 -41.99 -2.23 0.19
N LYS A 271 -41.59 -1.03 -0.19
CA LYS A 271 -40.76 -0.73 -1.35
C LYS A 271 -39.56 0.11 -0.93
N LEU A 272 -38.38 -0.26 -1.42
CA LEU A 272 -37.14 0.47 -1.23
C LEU A 272 -36.28 0.26 -2.47
N SER A 273 -35.93 1.35 -3.15
CA SER A 273 -34.89 1.32 -4.19
C SER A 273 -33.92 2.47 -4.04
N LEU A 274 -32.67 2.19 -4.40
CA LEU A 274 -31.61 3.18 -4.53
C LEU A 274 -31.50 3.57 -6.01
N ARG A 275 -31.15 4.83 -6.31
CA ARG A 275 -31.11 5.42 -7.65
C ARG A 275 -29.88 6.31 -7.82
N ASP A 276 -29.40 6.42 -9.05
CA ASP A 276 -28.27 7.29 -9.43
C ASP A 276 -27.01 7.05 -8.57
N SER A 277 -26.80 5.80 -8.17
CA SER A 277 -25.82 5.41 -7.14
C SER A 277 -24.41 5.53 -7.68
N LYS A 278 -23.64 6.49 -7.16
CA LYS A 278 -22.27 6.80 -7.56
C LYS A 278 -21.30 6.31 -6.49
N ILE A 279 -20.57 5.24 -6.79
CA ILE A 279 -19.64 4.56 -5.89
C ILE A 279 -18.21 5.05 -6.17
N THR A 280 -17.54 5.51 -5.11
CA THR A 280 -16.16 6.01 -5.09
C THR A 280 -15.31 5.23 -4.08
N GLY A 281 -13.99 5.24 -4.25
CA GLY A 281 -13.03 4.42 -3.48
C GLY A 281 -12.73 3.04 -4.10
N VAL A 282 -13.32 2.71 -5.25
CA VAL A 282 -13.04 1.44 -5.96
C VAL A 282 -11.61 1.38 -6.48
N CYS A 283 -10.97 2.54 -6.67
CA CYS A 283 -9.59 2.67 -7.10
C CYS A 283 -8.53 2.35 -6.02
N ASP A 284 -8.86 2.39 -4.73
CA ASP A 284 -7.96 1.92 -3.66
C ASP A 284 -8.12 0.42 -3.38
N PHE A 285 -8.14 -0.38 -4.45
CA PHE A 285 -8.21 -1.82 -4.35
C PHE A 285 -6.84 -2.44 -3.99
N VAL A 286 -6.84 -3.56 -3.29
CA VAL A 286 -5.65 -4.37 -3.01
C VAL A 286 -5.90 -5.75 -3.58
N VAL A 287 -5.03 -6.20 -4.49
CA VAL A 287 -5.04 -7.59 -4.96
C VAL A 287 -4.39 -8.43 -3.87
N ASN A 288 -5.18 -9.28 -3.20
CA ASN A 288 -4.72 -10.15 -2.12
C ASN A 288 -4.06 -11.43 -2.67
N SER A 289 -4.61 -11.97 -3.77
CA SER A 289 -4.12 -13.18 -4.42
C SER A 289 -4.36 -13.10 -5.93
N ILE A 290 -3.49 -13.77 -6.68
CA ILE A 290 -3.69 -14.11 -8.10
C ILE A 290 -3.37 -15.59 -8.26
N HIS A 291 -4.22 -16.30 -9.00
CA HIS A 291 -3.90 -17.64 -9.48
C HIS A 291 -4.45 -17.87 -10.90
N THR A 292 -3.56 -18.17 -11.84
CA THR A 292 -3.90 -18.33 -13.26
C THR A 292 -3.54 -19.72 -13.79
N ASP A 293 -4.48 -20.33 -14.51
CA ASP A 293 -4.26 -21.53 -15.32
C ASP A 293 -4.06 -21.07 -16.78
N SER A 294 -2.80 -21.00 -17.20
CA SER A 294 -2.41 -20.46 -18.50
C SER A 294 -2.66 -21.40 -19.69
N ASP A 295 -3.00 -22.67 -19.42
CA ASP A 295 -3.40 -23.67 -20.42
C ASP A 295 -4.93 -23.72 -20.58
N ARG A 296 -5.71 -23.57 -19.49
CA ARG A 296 -7.18 -23.41 -19.53
C ARG A 296 -7.64 -21.99 -19.83
N LEU A 297 -6.75 -21.01 -19.73
CA LEU A 297 -7.03 -19.57 -19.78
C LEU A 297 -8.02 -19.09 -18.70
N ASN A 298 -7.96 -19.70 -17.51
CA ASN A 298 -8.75 -19.29 -16.35
C ASN A 298 -7.91 -18.40 -15.43
N PHE A 299 -8.50 -17.32 -14.93
CA PHE A 299 -7.86 -16.36 -14.03
C PHE A 299 -8.70 -16.22 -12.76
N ASN A 300 -8.05 -16.31 -11.60
CA ASN A 300 -8.64 -16.10 -10.29
C ASN A 300 -7.93 -14.94 -9.59
N PHE A 301 -8.69 -14.00 -9.05
CA PHE A 301 -8.19 -12.86 -8.30
C PHE A 301 -9.01 -12.67 -7.02
N ASP A 302 -8.35 -12.54 -5.87
CA ASP A 302 -8.98 -12.02 -4.65
C ASP A 302 -8.63 -10.54 -4.51
N VAL A 303 -9.64 -9.68 -4.35
CA VAL A 303 -9.47 -8.23 -4.26
C VAL A 303 -10.16 -7.69 -3.00
N THR A 304 -9.53 -6.76 -2.31
CA THR A 304 -10.10 -6.00 -1.18
C THR A 304 -10.23 -4.53 -1.57
N PHE A 305 -11.41 -3.93 -1.37
CA PHE A 305 -11.59 -2.48 -1.42
C PHE A 305 -11.57 -1.93 0.00
N LYS A 306 -10.63 -1.03 0.32
CA LYS A 306 -10.43 -0.60 1.72
C LYS A 306 -11.61 0.18 2.28
N HIS A 307 -12.09 1.16 1.52
CA HIS A 307 -13.18 2.06 1.88
C HIS A 307 -13.98 2.41 0.62
N LEU A 308 -15.26 2.09 0.60
CA LEU A 308 -16.19 2.41 -0.48
C LEU A 308 -17.21 3.43 0.01
N VAL A 309 -17.48 4.45 -0.79
CA VAL A 309 -18.48 5.50 -0.53
C VAL A 309 -19.44 5.58 -1.71
N ALA A 310 -20.68 5.16 -1.49
CA ALA A 310 -21.77 5.29 -2.45
C ALA A 310 -22.66 6.50 -2.07
N ARG A 311 -22.74 7.49 -2.97
CA ARG A 311 -23.75 8.57 -2.88
C ARG A 311 -24.93 8.18 -3.76
N THR A 312 -26.13 8.19 -3.21
CA THR A 312 -27.33 7.65 -3.88
C THR A 312 -28.57 8.46 -3.51
N SER A 313 -29.59 8.48 -4.37
CA SER A 313 -30.94 8.82 -3.94
C SER A 313 -31.67 7.55 -3.52
N TYR A 314 -32.43 7.60 -2.42
CA TYR A 314 -33.33 6.52 -2.06
C TYR A 314 -34.79 6.88 -2.40
N ASP A 315 -35.58 5.85 -2.65
CA ASP A 315 -36.98 5.90 -3.01
C ASP A 315 -37.70 4.82 -2.18
N PHE A 316 -38.37 5.25 -1.10
CA PHE A 316 -38.95 4.41 -0.06
C PHE A 316 -40.46 4.64 0.07
N ASP A 317 -41.20 3.55 0.26
CA ASP A 317 -42.64 3.56 0.53
C ASP A 317 -42.99 2.34 1.40
N ILE A 318 -43.54 2.58 2.59
CA ILE A 318 -44.03 1.53 3.50
C ILE A 318 -45.51 1.76 3.82
N HIS A 319 -46.33 0.74 3.58
CA HIS A 319 -47.76 0.75 3.85
C HIS A 319 -48.03 -0.07 5.13
N ILE A 320 -48.28 0.65 6.24
CA ILE A 320 -48.75 0.08 7.51
C ILE A 320 -50.18 0.60 7.76
N LEU A 321 -50.51 1.06 8.97
CA LEU A 321 -51.80 1.73 9.26
C LEU A 321 -51.93 3.10 8.58
N VAL A 322 -50.80 3.69 8.19
CA VAL A 322 -50.68 4.92 7.40
C VAL A 322 -49.54 4.68 6.39
N PRO A 323 -49.68 5.06 5.11
CA PRO A 323 -48.58 4.99 4.15
C PRO A 323 -47.52 6.05 4.46
N LEU A 324 -46.26 5.64 4.50
CA LEU A 324 -45.09 6.49 4.74
C LEU A 324 -44.14 6.35 3.55
N ALA A 325 -44.20 7.32 2.64
CA ALA A 325 -43.39 7.38 1.43
C ALA A 325 -42.49 8.61 1.42
N ASN A 326 -41.25 8.45 0.98
CA ASN A 326 -40.27 9.52 0.89
C ASN A 326 -39.18 9.21 -0.14
N LYS A 327 -38.62 10.27 -0.72
CA LYS A 327 -37.40 10.21 -1.53
C LYS A 327 -36.42 11.21 -0.96
N GLY A 328 -35.15 10.84 -0.89
CA GLY A 328 -34.10 11.69 -0.33
C GLY A 328 -32.73 11.30 -0.85
N LEU A 329 -31.68 11.86 -0.26
CA LEU A 329 -30.29 11.49 -0.52
C LEU A 329 -29.72 10.71 0.67
N ALA A 330 -28.88 9.72 0.36
CA ALA A 330 -28.12 8.95 1.32
C ALA A 330 -26.66 8.82 0.88
N THR A 331 -25.75 8.83 1.86
CA THR A 331 -24.39 8.33 1.69
C THR A 331 -24.30 7.00 2.41
N VAL A 332 -23.94 5.94 1.70
CA VAL A 332 -23.66 4.60 2.24
C VAL A 332 -22.15 4.37 2.17
N THR A 333 -21.56 3.84 3.25
CA THR A 333 -20.14 3.49 3.29
C THR A 333 -19.93 2.03 3.68
N SER A 334 -18.89 1.40 3.15
CA SER A 334 -18.50 0.02 3.51
C SER A 334 -16.99 -0.10 3.53
N ASP A 335 -16.47 -0.75 4.57
CA ASP A 335 -15.03 -0.95 4.77
C ASP A 335 -14.64 -2.42 4.54
N ASN A 336 -13.45 -2.63 3.97
CA ASN A 336 -12.87 -3.95 3.70
C ASN A 336 -13.77 -4.87 2.86
N GLY A 337 -14.50 -4.30 1.89
CA GLY A 337 -15.33 -5.08 0.96
C GLY A 337 -14.47 -6.03 0.14
N LEU A 338 -14.81 -7.32 0.16
CA LEU A 338 -14.05 -8.36 -0.56
C LEU A 338 -14.74 -8.70 -1.88
N MET A 339 -13.94 -9.02 -2.90
CA MET A 339 -14.41 -9.49 -4.20
C MET A 339 -13.52 -10.63 -4.67
N LYS A 340 -14.13 -11.78 -4.98
CA LYS A 340 -13.48 -12.89 -5.68
C LYS A 340 -13.86 -12.82 -7.15
N VAL A 341 -12.90 -12.80 -8.06
CA VAL A 341 -13.15 -12.79 -9.51
C VAL A 341 -12.60 -14.07 -10.11
N ASN A 342 -13.47 -14.91 -10.65
CA ASN A 342 -13.10 -16.03 -11.51
C ASN A 342 -13.47 -15.69 -12.97
N MET A 343 -12.54 -15.85 -13.91
CA MET A 343 -12.67 -15.40 -15.29
C MET A 343 -12.18 -16.48 -16.26
N ASP A 344 -13.07 -16.97 -17.12
CA ASP A 344 -12.75 -17.92 -18.20
C ASP A 344 -12.58 -17.16 -19.53
N LEU A 345 -11.37 -17.10 -20.05
CA LEU A 345 -11.14 -16.60 -21.41
C LEU A 345 -11.41 -17.70 -22.44
N LYS A 346 -11.86 -17.31 -23.64
CA LYS A 346 -11.82 -18.18 -24.82
C LYS A 346 -11.03 -17.52 -25.93
N VAL A 347 -10.58 -18.36 -26.87
CA VAL A 347 -10.04 -17.90 -28.15
C VAL A 347 -11.19 -17.82 -29.16
N ALA A 348 -11.55 -16.62 -29.59
CA ALA A 348 -12.44 -16.41 -30.74
C ALA A 348 -11.60 -16.22 -32.01
N THR A 349 -12.18 -16.50 -33.18
CA THR A 349 -11.59 -16.11 -34.47
C THR A 349 -12.46 -15.04 -35.10
N LYS A 350 -12.07 -13.77 -35.01
CA LYS A 350 -12.74 -12.64 -35.69
C LYS A 350 -11.87 -12.15 -36.84
N GLY A 351 -12.42 -12.00 -38.04
CA GLY A 351 -11.65 -11.56 -39.22
C GLY A 351 -10.39 -12.39 -39.50
N GLY A 352 -10.41 -13.69 -39.19
CA GLY A 352 -9.23 -14.57 -39.26
C GLY A 352 -8.27 -14.50 -38.06
N LYS A 353 -8.32 -13.44 -37.24
CA LYS A 353 -7.45 -13.21 -36.09
C LYS A 353 -7.94 -14.02 -34.86
N LYS A 354 -7.03 -14.76 -34.21
CA LYS A 354 -7.29 -15.43 -32.93
C LYS A 354 -7.12 -14.45 -31.77
N GLU A 355 -8.25 -13.99 -31.25
CA GLU A 355 -8.36 -13.05 -30.12
C GLU A 355 -8.64 -13.83 -28.83
N ILE A 356 -8.09 -13.39 -27.70
CA ILE A 356 -8.58 -13.82 -26.37
C ILE A 356 -9.57 -12.80 -25.84
N TYR A 357 -10.70 -13.28 -25.31
CA TYR A 357 -11.77 -12.46 -24.75
C TYR A 357 -12.35 -13.13 -23.50
N VAL A 358 -12.89 -12.34 -22.58
CA VAL A 358 -13.65 -12.84 -21.42
C VAL A 358 -14.91 -13.51 -21.95
N SER A 359 -14.96 -14.83 -21.80
CA SER A 359 -16.05 -15.66 -22.33
C SER A 359 -17.09 -16.02 -21.28
N LYS A 360 -16.70 -15.92 -20.01
CA LYS A 360 -17.51 -16.01 -18.81
C LYS A 360 -16.72 -15.34 -17.69
N ILE A 361 -17.41 -14.65 -16.79
CA ILE A 361 -16.88 -14.16 -15.53
C ILE A 361 -17.85 -14.56 -14.42
N ASN A 362 -17.32 -14.74 -13.22
CA ASN A 362 -18.07 -15.00 -11.99
C ASN A 362 -17.40 -14.22 -10.87
N THR A 363 -17.91 -13.01 -10.64
CA THR A 363 -17.63 -12.19 -9.46
C THR A 363 -18.43 -12.72 -8.27
N LYS A 364 -17.82 -12.82 -7.10
CA LYS A 364 -18.47 -13.05 -5.81
C LYS A 364 -18.09 -11.90 -4.87
N ALA A 365 -19.04 -11.01 -4.61
CA ALA A 365 -18.88 -9.95 -3.63
C ALA A 365 -18.96 -10.52 -2.20
N LYS A 366 -18.40 -9.79 -1.23
CA LYS A 366 -18.74 -9.92 0.18
C LYS A 366 -18.64 -8.56 0.88
N ILE A 367 -19.77 -8.00 1.24
CA ILE A 367 -19.90 -6.85 2.13
C ILE A 367 -19.83 -7.38 3.57
N LEU A 368 -18.88 -6.91 4.38
CA LEU A 368 -18.77 -7.32 5.79
C LEU A 368 -19.75 -6.56 6.69
N SER A 369 -19.91 -5.27 6.40
CA SER A 369 -20.91 -4.37 6.99
C SER A 369 -21.03 -3.13 6.11
N PHE A 370 -22.09 -2.36 6.31
CA PHE A 370 -22.22 -1.01 5.77
C PHE A 370 -22.72 -0.06 6.86
N ASN A 371 -22.35 1.21 6.76
CA ASN A 371 -22.96 2.31 7.49
C ASN A 371 -23.70 3.20 6.48
N TYR A 372 -24.62 4.02 6.95
CA TYR A 372 -25.33 4.98 6.10
C TYR A 372 -25.66 6.26 6.87
N LYS A 373 -25.84 7.35 6.13
CA LYS A 373 -26.35 8.63 6.63
C LYS A 373 -27.27 9.25 5.59
N PHE A 374 -28.48 9.63 6.01
CA PHE A 374 -29.41 10.43 5.22
C PHE A 374 -29.01 11.91 5.25
N ASP A 375 -29.45 12.68 4.23
CA ASP A 375 -29.28 14.13 4.23
C ASP A 375 -30.22 14.78 5.28
N GLU A 376 -29.64 15.49 6.24
CA GLU A 376 -30.35 16.11 7.37
C GLU A 376 -30.73 17.58 7.13
N SER A 377 -30.54 18.09 5.90
CA SER A 377 -30.95 19.46 5.53
C SER A 377 -32.47 19.67 5.68
N GLU A 378 -33.28 18.65 5.40
CA GLU A 378 -34.73 18.64 5.61
C GLU A 378 -35.09 18.21 7.04
N LYS A 379 -35.02 19.16 7.98
CA LYS A 379 -35.25 18.94 9.42
C LYS A 379 -36.61 18.34 9.80
N GLU A 380 -37.60 18.40 8.91
CA GLU A 380 -38.94 17.83 9.15
C GLU A 380 -38.96 16.30 8.98
N LEU A 381 -37.97 15.71 8.29
CA LEU A 381 -37.93 14.26 7.99
C LEU A 381 -37.33 13.41 9.12
N VAL A 382 -36.86 13.98 10.23
CA VAL A 382 -36.08 13.26 11.27
C VAL A 382 -36.79 12.01 11.84
N GLN A 383 -38.11 12.08 12.07
CA GLN A 383 -38.88 10.92 12.58
C GLN A 383 -39.02 9.80 11.54
N LEU A 384 -39.06 10.17 10.27
CA LEU A 384 -39.15 9.27 9.12
C LEU A 384 -37.78 8.65 8.80
N HIS A 385 -36.69 9.42 8.89
CA HIS A 385 -35.32 8.89 8.87
C HIS A 385 -35.10 7.87 9.98
N GLN A 386 -35.60 8.10 11.21
CA GLN A 386 -35.53 7.10 12.29
C GLN A 386 -36.32 5.82 11.97
N ALA A 387 -37.51 5.94 11.37
CA ALA A 387 -38.30 4.79 10.95
C ALA A 387 -37.59 3.99 9.83
N LEU A 388 -37.00 4.68 8.86
CA LEU A 388 -36.22 4.09 7.78
C LEU A 388 -34.93 3.43 8.30
N SER A 389 -34.22 4.06 9.24
CA SER A 389 -33.08 3.47 9.95
C SER A 389 -33.44 2.14 10.60
N ASN A 390 -34.54 2.11 11.37
CA ASN A 390 -34.99 0.88 12.02
C ASN A 390 -35.25 -0.26 11.01
N VAL A 391 -35.74 0.05 9.80
CA VAL A 391 -35.92 -0.93 8.71
C VAL A 391 -34.57 -1.38 8.14
N VAL A 392 -33.64 -0.45 7.90
CA VAL A 392 -32.31 -0.76 7.32
C VAL A 392 -31.46 -1.57 8.29
N ASP A 393 -31.39 -1.18 9.56
CA ASP A 393 -30.58 -1.85 10.58
C ASP A 393 -31.07 -3.29 10.82
N SER A 394 -32.39 -3.46 10.99
CA SER A 394 -33.02 -4.75 11.29
C SER A 394 -32.99 -5.77 10.16
N ASN A 395 -32.71 -5.33 8.92
CA ASN A 395 -32.69 -6.19 7.73
C ASN A 395 -31.34 -6.13 6.98
N SER A 396 -30.28 -5.63 7.63
CA SER A 396 -28.97 -5.36 7.03
C SER A 396 -28.37 -6.55 6.25
N GLU A 397 -28.51 -7.79 6.73
CA GLU A 397 -28.06 -9.00 6.02
C GLU A 397 -28.85 -9.26 4.71
N ASP A 398 -30.17 -9.06 4.71
CA ASP A 398 -31.00 -9.22 3.51
C ASP A 398 -30.73 -8.08 2.50
N ILE A 399 -30.55 -6.84 2.98
CA ILE A 399 -30.16 -5.71 2.14
C ILE A 399 -28.81 -5.97 1.46
N ILE A 400 -27.81 -6.51 2.18
CA ILE A 400 -26.54 -6.97 1.59
C ILE A 400 -26.80 -8.01 0.51
N ALA A 401 -27.63 -9.02 0.78
CA ALA A 401 -27.97 -10.08 -0.19
C ALA A 401 -28.73 -9.57 -1.43
N LYS A 402 -29.36 -8.39 -1.39
CA LYS A 402 -29.95 -7.70 -2.56
C LYS A 402 -28.94 -6.84 -3.32
N VAL A 403 -27.99 -6.22 -2.62
CA VAL A 403 -27.00 -5.30 -3.20
C VAL A 403 -25.83 -6.05 -3.84
N GLU A 404 -25.34 -7.13 -3.23
CA GLU A 404 -24.19 -7.91 -3.71
C GLU A 404 -24.34 -8.38 -5.17
N PRO A 405 -25.46 -8.99 -5.62
CA PRO A 405 -25.62 -9.41 -7.02
C PRO A 405 -25.53 -8.27 -8.03
N VAL A 406 -25.99 -7.07 -7.68
CA VAL A 406 -25.97 -5.90 -8.58
C VAL A 406 -24.55 -5.30 -8.66
N LEU A 407 -23.78 -5.34 -7.57
CA LEU A 407 -22.36 -5.01 -7.59
C LEU A 407 -21.54 -6.05 -8.39
N GLU A 408 -21.84 -7.33 -8.24
CA GLU A 408 -21.25 -8.42 -9.02
C GLU A 408 -21.48 -8.24 -10.53
N GLU A 409 -22.72 -7.98 -10.94
CA GLU A 409 -23.07 -7.71 -12.34
C GLU A 409 -22.32 -6.47 -12.87
N LYS A 410 -22.37 -5.34 -12.17
CA LYS A 410 -21.73 -4.10 -12.65
C LYS A 410 -20.20 -4.19 -12.70
N ILE A 411 -19.58 -4.84 -11.73
CA ILE A 411 -18.12 -5.07 -11.73
C ILE A 411 -17.74 -6.10 -12.82
N SER A 412 -18.60 -7.08 -13.09
CA SER A 412 -18.42 -8.00 -14.22
C SER A 412 -18.43 -7.27 -15.57
N GLU A 413 -19.39 -6.36 -15.81
CA GLU A 413 -19.40 -5.54 -17.03
C GLU A 413 -18.12 -4.73 -17.22
N ILE A 414 -17.67 -4.04 -16.16
CA ILE A 414 -16.46 -3.20 -16.18
C ILE A 414 -15.23 -4.06 -16.50
N ILE A 415 -15.07 -5.21 -15.84
CA ILE A 415 -13.93 -6.10 -16.08
C ILE A 415 -13.97 -6.69 -17.50
N ILE A 416 -15.14 -7.09 -18.01
CA ILE A 416 -15.32 -7.56 -19.39
C ILE A 416 -14.91 -6.46 -20.38
N SER A 417 -15.37 -5.23 -20.17
CA SER A 417 -15.08 -4.07 -21.03
C SER A 417 -13.58 -3.74 -21.05
N VAL A 418 -12.98 -3.55 -19.87
CA VAL A 418 -11.54 -3.31 -19.70
C VAL A 418 -10.73 -4.41 -20.38
N PHE A 419 -11.00 -5.68 -20.06
CA PHE A 419 -10.18 -6.78 -20.56
C PHE A 419 -10.29 -6.93 -22.08
N ASN A 420 -11.50 -6.98 -22.63
CA ASN A 420 -11.71 -7.19 -24.06
C ASN A 420 -11.19 -6.02 -24.92
N ASN A 421 -11.15 -4.80 -24.38
CA ASN A 421 -10.57 -3.65 -25.03
C ASN A 421 -9.03 -3.64 -24.97
N MET A 422 -8.43 -4.26 -23.95
CA MET A 422 -6.97 -4.42 -23.83
C MET A 422 -6.40 -5.59 -24.64
N THR A 423 -7.18 -6.63 -24.96
CA THR A 423 -6.70 -7.86 -25.61
C THR A 423 -6.70 -7.98 -27.16
N PRO A 424 -6.99 -6.96 -27.99
CA PRO A 424 -6.74 -7.04 -29.43
C PRO A 424 -5.28 -7.42 -29.74
N SER A 425 -5.08 -8.57 -30.39
CA SER A 425 -3.76 -9.16 -30.61
C SER A 425 -2.99 -8.47 -31.74
N PHE A 426 -2.31 -7.39 -31.39
CA PHE A 426 -1.49 -6.52 -32.25
C PHE A 426 -0.30 -7.19 -32.96
N ILE A 427 -0.11 -8.49 -32.79
CA ILE A 427 0.72 -9.37 -33.64
C ILE A 427 -0.03 -10.69 -33.79
N HIS A 428 -0.26 -11.13 -35.03
CA HIS A 428 -0.89 -12.42 -35.37
C HIS A 428 0.19 -13.48 -35.58
N VAL A 429 0.02 -14.66 -35.00
CA VAL A 429 0.98 -15.76 -35.15
C VAL A 429 0.74 -16.48 -36.49
N CYS A 430 1.50 -16.09 -37.51
CA CYS A 430 1.41 -16.70 -38.84
C CYS A 430 1.98 -18.13 -38.87
N GLY A 431 1.17 -19.10 -39.30
CA GLY A 431 1.60 -20.50 -39.42
C GLY A 431 2.49 -20.72 -40.65
N ARG A 432 3.66 -21.34 -40.48
CA ARG A 432 4.65 -21.57 -41.55
C ARG A 432 4.12 -22.31 -42.78
N ASN A 433 3.05 -23.09 -42.61
CA ASN A 433 2.46 -23.94 -43.66
C ASN A 433 1.10 -23.36 -44.16
N ASP A 434 0.77 -22.12 -43.80
CA ASP A 434 -0.46 -21.45 -44.22
C ASP A 434 -0.32 -20.95 -45.67
N PRO A 435 -1.25 -21.25 -46.59
CA PRO A 435 -1.20 -20.71 -47.95
C PRO A 435 -1.27 -19.17 -48.00
N ASN A 436 -1.78 -18.52 -46.94
CA ASN A 436 -1.85 -17.08 -46.79
C ASN A 436 -0.73 -16.51 -45.91
N TYR A 437 0.36 -17.24 -45.66
CA TYR A 437 1.45 -16.83 -44.76
C TYR A 437 1.98 -15.41 -45.06
N ASN A 438 2.21 -15.08 -46.33
CA ASN A 438 2.65 -13.74 -46.75
C ASN A 438 1.62 -12.64 -46.46
N GLN A 439 0.32 -12.93 -46.59
CA GLN A 439 -0.75 -11.98 -46.25
C GLN A 439 -0.81 -11.76 -44.74
N CYS A 440 -0.75 -12.82 -43.94
CA CYS A 440 -0.70 -12.71 -42.49
C CYS A 440 0.51 -11.86 -42.02
N ILE A 441 1.66 -11.93 -42.70
CA ILE A 441 2.79 -11.05 -42.41
C ILE A 441 2.52 -9.60 -42.85
N ALA A 442 1.82 -9.36 -43.96
CA ALA A 442 1.39 -8.02 -44.37
C ALA A 442 0.39 -7.39 -43.37
N ASP A 443 -0.61 -8.16 -42.94
CA ASP A 443 -1.59 -7.74 -41.92
C ASP A 443 -0.87 -7.37 -40.61
N ASN A 444 0.13 -8.17 -40.20
CA ASN A 444 1.00 -7.85 -39.06
C ASN A 444 1.78 -6.54 -39.22
N VAL A 445 2.34 -6.28 -40.40
CA VAL A 445 3.09 -5.04 -40.68
C VAL A 445 2.15 -3.83 -40.63
N ILE A 446 0.89 -3.98 -41.03
CA ILE A 446 -0.15 -2.94 -40.94
C ILE A 446 -0.63 -2.74 -39.49
N ASP A 447 -1.00 -3.81 -38.77
CA ASP A 447 -1.40 -3.73 -37.35
C ASP A 447 -0.30 -3.16 -36.44
N LEU A 448 0.98 -3.35 -36.79
CA LEU A 448 2.12 -2.78 -36.08
C LEU A 448 2.47 -1.36 -36.53
N ARG A 449 2.18 -0.95 -37.78
CA ARG A 449 2.50 0.38 -38.34
C ARG A 449 2.09 1.48 -37.36
N ASP A 450 0.82 1.49 -36.96
CA ASP A 450 0.25 2.52 -36.11
C ASP A 450 0.91 2.57 -34.72
N LYS A 451 1.48 1.45 -34.25
CA LYS A 451 2.20 1.33 -32.97
C LYS A 451 3.67 1.76 -33.03
N PHE A 452 4.31 1.62 -34.20
CA PHE A 452 5.59 2.24 -34.51
C PHE A 452 5.44 3.76 -34.72
N CYS A 453 4.38 4.17 -35.41
CA CYS A 453 4.12 5.56 -35.77
C CYS A 453 3.76 6.43 -34.58
N ASN A 454 2.79 6.00 -33.76
CA ASN A 454 2.38 6.71 -32.56
C ASN A 454 3.34 6.51 -31.37
N GLY A 455 4.49 5.86 -31.58
CA GLY A 455 5.58 5.78 -30.59
C GLY A 455 5.25 5.01 -29.31
N THR A 456 4.66 3.81 -29.43
CA THR A 456 4.34 3.00 -28.24
C THR A 456 5.60 2.59 -27.46
N PRO A 457 5.62 2.60 -26.12
CA PRO A 457 6.83 2.40 -25.33
C PRO A 457 7.19 0.91 -25.24
N GLY A 458 7.80 0.44 -26.33
CA GLY A 458 7.97 -0.94 -26.79
C GLY A 458 8.49 -0.96 -28.24
N PHE A 459 8.16 0.08 -29.02
CA PHE A 459 8.51 0.29 -30.43
C PHE A 459 8.93 1.76 -30.68
N PRO A 460 9.96 2.07 -31.49
CA PRO A 460 10.44 3.44 -31.64
C PRO A 460 9.44 4.26 -32.44
N MET A 461 9.20 5.51 -32.03
CA MET A 461 8.63 6.52 -32.93
C MET A 461 9.54 6.62 -34.16
N ILE A 462 8.98 6.34 -35.35
CA ILE A 462 9.71 6.30 -36.63
C ILE A 462 9.51 7.55 -37.49
N GLU A 463 8.70 8.49 -37.02
CA GLU A 463 8.36 9.72 -37.73
C GLU A 463 8.33 10.93 -36.77
N PRO A 464 8.95 12.08 -37.13
CA PRO A 464 9.89 12.25 -38.24
C PRO A 464 11.16 11.41 -38.07
N LEU A 465 11.68 10.90 -39.19
CA LEU A 465 13.01 10.31 -39.25
C LEU A 465 14.03 11.44 -39.43
N MET A 466 14.84 11.65 -38.39
CA MET A 466 15.75 12.81 -38.29
C MET A 466 17.15 12.50 -38.86
N PHE A 467 17.75 13.47 -39.56
CA PHE A 467 19.14 13.44 -39.99
C PHE A 467 19.80 14.80 -39.67
N ASP A 468 20.95 14.77 -38.98
CA ASP A 468 21.64 15.99 -38.53
C ASP A 468 22.11 16.85 -39.72
N LYS A 469 22.74 16.20 -40.71
CA LYS A 469 23.25 16.82 -41.95
C LYS A 469 23.31 15.82 -43.10
N ILE A 470 22.96 16.27 -44.31
CA ILE A 470 23.15 15.59 -45.60
C ILE A 470 23.98 16.52 -46.50
N VAL A 471 24.88 15.95 -47.29
CA VAL A 471 25.73 16.68 -48.25
C VAL A 471 25.22 16.41 -49.65
N ILE A 472 24.93 17.47 -50.42
CA ILE A 472 24.47 17.37 -51.81
C ILE A 472 25.62 17.74 -52.77
N PHE A 473 26.29 18.85 -52.50
CA PHE A 473 27.51 19.29 -53.19
C PHE A 473 28.55 19.74 -52.16
N ASP A 474 29.83 19.39 -52.36
CA ASP A 474 30.94 19.81 -51.48
C ASP A 474 32.17 20.30 -52.26
N GLU A 475 31.97 20.75 -53.50
CA GLU A 475 33.04 21.18 -54.40
C GLU A 475 33.70 22.51 -53.97
N PRO A 476 34.92 22.83 -54.47
CA PRO A 476 35.62 24.07 -54.11
C PRO A 476 34.87 25.37 -54.46
N ASN A 477 33.97 25.32 -55.45
CA ASN A 477 33.21 26.48 -55.95
C ASN A 477 31.69 26.39 -55.70
N VAL A 478 31.16 25.22 -55.33
CA VAL A 478 29.73 24.98 -55.11
C VAL A 478 29.56 24.02 -53.93
N LYS A 479 28.98 24.53 -52.84
CA LYS A 479 28.64 23.75 -51.65
C LYS A 479 27.14 23.87 -51.39
N LEU A 480 26.51 22.73 -51.12
CA LEU A 480 25.10 22.63 -50.74
C LEU A 480 24.94 21.51 -49.72
N TYR A 481 24.45 21.88 -48.56
CA TYR A 481 24.11 20.99 -47.46
C TYR A 481 22.64 21.11 -47.11
N LEU A 482 22.06 20.02 -46.62
CA LEU A 482 20.78 20.02 -45.91
C LEU A 482 21.07 19.72 -44.44
N GLU A 483 20.47 20.46 -43.52
CA GLU A 483 20.66 20.36 -42.08
C GLU A 483 19.30 20.33 -41.39
N ASN A 484 19.23 19.73 -40.20
CA ASN A 484 17.97 19.53 -39.46
C ASN A 484 16.91 18.85 -40.35
N VAL A 485 17.26 17.73 -41.00
CA VAL A 485 16.38 17.07 -41.96
C VAL A 485 15.36 16.23 -41.21
N GLU A 486 14.07 16.57 -41.37
CA GLU A 486 12.93 15.87 -40.78
C GLU A 486 12.14 15.19 -41.89
N VAL A 487 12.18 13.85 -41.95
CA VAL A 487 11.46 13.08 -42.99
C VAL A 487 10.15 12.51 -42.41
N TYR A 488 9.04 12.93 -42.98
CA TYR A 488 7.66 12.51 -42.69
C TYR A 488 7.10 11.63 -43.82
N GLY A 489 6.00 10.92 -43.56
CA GLY A 489 5.40 9.93 -44.47
C GLY A 489 5.98 8.51 -44.38
N ASN A 490 6.85 8.25 -43.40
CA ASN A 490 7.32 6.90 -43.04
C ASN A 490 6.17 6.01 -42.50
N CYS A 491 5.09 6.66 -42.07
CA CYS A 491 3.88 6.06 -41.55
C CYS A 491 2.74 5.94 -42.57
N ASP A 492 2.85 6.61 -43.71
CA ASP A 492 1.83 6.60 -44.77
C ASP A 492 2.32 5.82 -45.99
N PHE A 493 2.44 4.50 -45.80
CA PHE A 493 2.84 3.55 -46.85
C PHE A 493 1.73 2.56 -47.19
N ALA A 494 1.64 2.22 -48.48
CA ALA A 494 0.79 1.18 -49.02
C ALA A 494 1.63 -0.05 -49.40
N ILE A 495 1.32 -1.21 -48.81
CA ILE A 495 1.97 -2.48 -49.15
C ILE A 495 1.59 -2.89 -50.58
N THR A 496 2.58 -3.09 -51.44
CA THR A 496 2.36 -3.59 -52.81
C THR A 496 2.64 -5.10 -52.93
N SER A 497 3.58 -5.65 -52.15
CA SER A 497 3.72 -7.11 -51.98
C SER A 497 4.63 -7.48 -50.80
N ILE A 498 4.34 -8.58 -50.11
CA ILE A 498 5.30 -9.25 -49.22
C ILE A 498 5.60 -10.67 -49.70
N ASN A 499 6.86 -11.09 -49.57
CA ASN A 499 7.29 -12.46 -49.75
C ASN A 499 8.29 -12.85 -48.64
N VAL A 500 8.00 -13.91 -47.89
CA VAL A 500 8.82 -14.41 -46.79
C VAL A 500 9.17 -15.88 -47.03
N ASP A 501 10.46 -16.19 -46.94
CA ASP A 501 10.99 -17.55 -46.92
C ASP A 501 11.26 -17.94 -45.44
N PRO A 502 10.37 -18.71 -44.79
CA PRO A 502 10.47 -19.00 -43.35
C PRO A 502 11.58 -20.00 -42.98
N ASP A 503 12.18 -20.67 -43.97
CA ASP A 503 13.22 -21.68 -43.77
C ASP A 503 14.61 -21.12 -44.05
N ARG A 504 14.76 -20.23 -45.05
CA ARG A 504 15.96 -19.39 -45.20
C ARG A 504 15.97 -18.18 -44.26
N LEU A 505 14.84 -17.85 -43.65
CA LEU A 505 14.62 -16.66 -42.81
C LEU A 505 14.89 -15.34 -43.56
N HIS A 506 14.51 -15.29 -44.84
CA HIS A 506 14.62 -14.09 -45.68
C HIS A 506 13.25 -13.44 -45.84
N PHE A 507 13.16 -12.13 -45.62
CA PHE A 507 11.95 -11.34 -45.80
C PHE A 507 12.18 -10.32 -46.92
N ASN A 508 11.22 -10.15 -47.80
CA ASN A 508 11.26 -9.20 -48.91
C ASN A 508 9.91 -8.48 -49.03
N PHE A 509 9.92 -7.15 -48.96
CA PHE A 509 8.74 -6.30 -48.82
C PHE A 509 8.82 -5.14 -49.83
N ASN A 510 7.77 -4.96 -50.63
CA ASN A 510 7.58 -3.82 -51.52
C ASN A 510 6.42 -2.95 -51.02
N TYR A 511 6.61 -1.63 -51.08
CA TYR A 511 5.62 -0.63 -50.70
C TYR A 511 5.79 0.66 -51.52
N LEU A 512 4.70 1.41 -51.61
CA LEU A 512 4.67 2.80 -52.08
C LEU A 512 4.52 3.72 -50.86
N MET A 513 5.11 4.90 -50.90
CA MET A 513 4.95 5.91 -49.87
C MET A 513 5.06 7.34 -50.44
N ARG A 514 4.43 8.29 -49.75
CA ARG A 514 4.69 9.73 -49.89
C ARG A 514 5.79 10.10 -48.90
N PHE A 515 6.77 10.90 -49.31
CA PHE A 515 7.70 11.56 -48.40
C PHE A 515 7.41 13.06 -48.36
N VAL A 516 7.47 13.64 -47.15
CA VAL A 516 7.55 15.08 -46.94
C VAL A 516 8.81 15.35 -46.11
N ILE A 517 9.76 16.10 -46.67
CA ILE A 517 11.03 16.41 -46.02
C ILE A 517 11.06 17.89 -45.68
N ASN A 518 11.07 18.22 -44.39
CA ASN A 518 11.33 19.57 -43.89
C ASN A 518 12.82 19.69 -43.56
N THR A 519 13.51 20.74 -44.01
CA THR A 519 14.95 20.90 -43.75
C THR A 519 15.41 22.36 -43.87
N THR A 520 16.56 22.66 -43.27
CA THR A 520 17.32 23.89 -43.54
C THR A 520 18.36 23.62 -44.63
N TYR A 521 18.30 24.29 -45.78
CA TYR A 521 19.41 24.27 -46.72
C TYR A 521 20.49 25.28 -46.30
N ASP A 522 21.74 24.98 -46.61
CA ASP A 522 22.90 25.87 -46.47
C ASP A 522 23.72 25.78 -47.75
N PHE A 523 23.77 26.85 -48.54
CA PHE A 523 24.52 26.89 -49.80
C PHE A 523 25.58 27.98 -49.81
N ASN A 524 26.67 27.72 -50.54
CA ASN A 524 27.75 28.66 -50.78
C ASN A 524 28.31 28.44 -52.20
N ILE A 525 28.12 29.42 -53.07
CA ILE A 525 28.54 29.41 -54.48
C ILE A 525 29.55 30.54 -54.71
N ARG A 526 30.74 30.18 -55.19
CA ARG A 526 31.88 31.09 -55.36
C ARG A 526 31.99 31.59 -56.80
N LEU A 527 31.16 32.58 -57.15
CA LEU A 527 31.30 33.35 -58.39
C LEU A 527 32.23 34.57 -58.18
N LEU A 528 32.29 35.47 -59.18
CA LEU A 528 32.96 36.78 -59.06
C LEU A 528 32.42 37.62 -57.89
N VAL A 529 31.15 37.42 -57.54
CA VAL A 529 30.56 37.82 -56.25
C VAL A 529 30.12 36.53 -55.55
N PRO A 530 30.60 36.22 -54.33
CA PRO A 530 30.19 35.01 -53.63
C PRO A 530 28.73 35.13 -53.17
N VAL A 531 27.95 34.07 -53.39
CA VAL A 531 26.55 33.98 -52.94
C VAL A 531 26.45 32.86 -51.92
N ALA A 532 26.17 33.21 -50.67
CA ALA A 532 25.93 32.27 -49.60
C ALA A 532 24.62 32.61 -48.89
N HIS A 533 23.78 31.61 -48.65
CA HIS A 533 22.46 31.78 -48.06
C HIS A 533 22.05 30.50 -47.32
N LYS A 534 21.21 30.65 -46.30
CA LYS A 534 20.67 29.58 -45.48
C LYS A 534 19.18 29.86 -45.23
N GLY A 535 18.32 28.87 -45.44
CA GLY A 535 16.87 29.02 -45.32
C GLY A 535 16.16 27.68 -45.22
N MET A 536 14.84 27.70 -45.10
CA MET A 536 14.01 26.51 -45.05
C MET A 536 13.68 26.00 -46.46
N LEU A 537 13.61 24.67 -46.59
CA LEU A 537 13.22 23.96 -47.80
C LEU A 537 12.29 22.81 -47.40
N LEU A 538 11.09 22.82 -47.98
CA LEU A 538 10.18 21.68 -47.97
C LEU A 538 10.36 20.92 -49.29
N ILE A 539 10.46 19.59 -49.23
CA ILE A 539 10.48 18.70 -50.40
C ILE A 539 9.34 17.69 -50.26
N ILE A 540 8.60 17.43 -51.32
CA ILE A 540 7.51 16.43 -51.34
C ILE A 540 7.78 15.46 -52.49
N ALA A 541 7.88 14.17 -52.20
CA ALA A 541 8.11 13.13 -53.20
C ALA A 541 7.01 12.07 -53.11
N ASP A 542 6.17 12.01 -54.14
CA ASP A 542 5.02 11.10 -54.21
C ASP A 542 5.35 9.81 -54.98
N ASN A 543 4.60 8.74 -54.66
CA ASN A 543 4.69 7.42 -55.31
C ASN A 543 6.10 6.80 -55.27
N VAL A 544 6.83 6.96 -54.15
CA VAL A 544 8.19 6.41 -54.03
C VAL A 544 8.13 4.90 -53.82
N GLU A 545 8.43 4.15 -54.89
CA GLU A 545 8.54 2.69 -54.88
C GLU A 545 9.75 2.28 -54.03
N THR A 546 9.51 1.52 -52.95
CA THR A 546 10.58 1.05 -52.06
C THR A 546 10.52 -0.46 -51.87
N ASN A 547 11.69 -1.11 -52.02
CA ASN A 547 11.91 -2.51 -51.70
C ASN A 547 12.83 -2.64 -50.48
N THR A 548 12.42 -3.45 -49.51
CA THR A 548 13.17 -3.74 -48.29
C THR A 548 13.36 -5.25 -48.13
N LYS A 549 14.62 -5.66 -47.94
CA LYS A 549 15.03 -7.04 -47.64
C LYS A 549 15.61 -7.14 -46.22
N LEU A 550 15.31 -8.22 -45.50
CA LEU A 550 15.78 -8.47 -44.14
C LEU A 550 16.20 -9.95 -43.98
N ASP A 551 17.46 -10.16 -43.58
CA ASP A 551 18.11 -11.48 -43.47
C ASP A 551 18.28 -11.85 -41.99
N LEU A 552 17.50 -12.81 -41.46
CA LEU A 552 17.59 -13.23 -40.05
C LEU A 552 18.56 -14.41 -39.83
N LYS A 553 19.01 -14.58 -38.57
CA LYS A 553 19.84 -15.71 -38.12
C LYS A 553 19.34 -16.27 -36.78
N THR A 554 19.79 -17.47 -36.42
CA THR A 554 19.45 -18.16 -35.16
C THR A 554 20.67 -18.28 -34.25
N VAL A 555 20.50 -18.04 -32.95
CA VAL A 555 21.52 -18.18 -31.88
C VAL A 555 20.93 -18.96 -30.70
N THR A 556 21.72 -19.83 -30.08
CA THR A 556 21.31 -20.59 -28.88
C THR A 556 21.84 -19.92 -27.60
N LYS A 557 20.99 -19.73 -26.59
CA LYS A 557 21.37 -19.29 -25.23
C LYS A 557 20.63 -20.13 -24.20
N ASN A 558 21.30 -20.57 -23.13
CA ASN A 558 20.72 -21.35 -22.02
C ASN A 558 19.84 -22.53 -22.50
N GLY A 559 20.29 -23.26 -23.53
CA GLY A 559 19.58 -24.39 -24.15
C GLY A 559 18.41 -24.03 -25.09
N LYS A 560 18.06 -22.75 -25.25
CA LYS A 560 16.94 -22.27 -26.10
C LYS A 560 17.46 -21.61 -27.37
N LYS A 561 16.77 -21.80 -28.50
CA LYS A 561 17.04 -21.10 -29.76
C LYS A 561 16.31 -19.75 -29.81
N HIS A 562 16.98 -18.73 -30.32
CA HIS A 562 16.49 -17.36 -30.51
C HIS A 562 16.77 -16.91 -31.94
N ILE A 563 15.92 -16.07 -32.53
CA ILE A 563 16.14 -15.46 -33.85
C ILE A 563 16.47 -13.97 -33.71
N TYR A 564 17.24 -13.42 -34.66
CA TYR A 564 17.59 -12.00 -34.71
C TYR A 564 17.83 -11.54 -36.15
N ALA A 565 17.51 -10.29 -36.46
CA ALA A 565 17.85 -9.67 -37.74
C ALA A 565 19.37 -9.44 -37.83
N SER A 566 19.98 -9.91 -38.92
CA SER A 566 21.44 -9.91 -39.10
C SER A 566 21.94 -8.98 -40.21
N LYS A 567 21.07 -8.62 -41.15
CA LYS A 567 21.29 -7.63 -42.21
C LYS A 567 19.94 -7.13 -42.72
N ALA A 568 19.88 -5.87 -43.14
CA ALA A 568 18.81 -5.31 -43.95
C ALA A 568 19.40 -4.73 -45.23
N THR A 569 18.57 -4.51 -46.24
CA THR A 569 18.93 -3.81 -47.48
C THR A 569 17.68 -3.16 -48.05
N VAL A 570 17.67 -1.83 -48.09
CA VAL A 570 16.58 -1.02 -48.65
C VAL A 570 17.05 -0.45 -49.99
N SER A 571 16.16 -0.43 -50.98
CA SER A 571 16.38 0.20 -52.29
C SER A 571 15.12 0.90 -52.76
N SER A 572 15.19 2.18 -53.10
CA SER A 572 14.05 3.00 -53.51
C SER A 572 14.16 3.53 -54.95
N LYS A 573 13.04 3.98 -55.50
CA LYS A 573 12.92 4.65 -56.79
C LYS A 573 11.99 5.85 -56.63
N VAL A 574 12.60 7.03 -56.63
CA VAL A 574 11.92 8.33 -56.75
C VAL A 574 11.92 8.67 -58.25
N THR A 575 10.80 9.18 -58.77
CA THR A 575 10.68 9.57 -60.19
C THR A 575 10.68 11.08 -60.37
N ASP A 576 10.08 11.82 -59.44
CA ASP A 576 10.04 13.28 -59.40
C ASP A 576 9.86 13.75 -57.94
N PHE A 577 10.05 15.04 -57.68
CA PHE A 577 9.69 15.71 -56.42
C PHE A 577 9.23 17.15 -56.65
N GLU A 578 8.28 17.60 -55.83
CA GLU A 578 7.94 19.01 -55.64
C GLU A 578 8.83 19.60 -54.53
N TYR A 579 9.02 20.91 -54.52
CA TYR A 579 9.76 21.60 -53.47
C TYR A 579 9.27 23.03 -53.27
N GLN A 580 9.52 23.58 -52.09
CA GLN A 580 9.20 24.97 -51.74
C GLN A 580 10.29 25.55 -50.83
N PHE A 581 10.94 26.62 -51.29
CA PHE A 581 11.86 27.41 -50.46
C PHE A 581 11.11 28.38 -49.54
N GLY A 582 11.74 28.71 -48.41
CA GLY A 582 11.30 29.75 -47.49
C GLY A 582 11.40 31.16 -48.10
N LYS A 583 10.55 32.08 -47.61
CA LYS A 583 10.41 33.45 -48.12
C LYS A 583 11.69 34.29 -48.01
N GLU A 584 12.57 33.92 -47.09
CA GLU A 584 13.89 34.48 -46.86
C GLU A 584 14.85 34.38 -48.06
N LEU A 585 14.57 33.52 -49.05
CA LEU A 585 15.35 33.42 -50.29
C LEU A 585 15.11 34.60 -51.26
N GLY A 586 13.96 35.27 -51.14
CA GLY A 586 13.65 36.52 -51.85
C GLY A 586 13.86 36.43 -53.37
N GLN A 587 14.59 37.40 -53.93
CA GLN A 587 14.87 37.48 -55.38
C GLN A 587 15.71 36.33 -55.94
N LEU A 588 16.40 35.55 -55.09
CA LEU A 588 17.13 34.37 -55.54
C LEU A 588 16.22 33.17 -55.82
N ASN A 589 14.95 33.20 -55.38
CA ASN A 589 14.04 32.06 -55.47
C ASN A 589 13.86 31.56 -56.91
N GLU A 590 13.70 32.44 -57.88
CA GLU A 590 13.54 32.07 -59.30
C GLU A 590 14.76 31.32 -59.84
N ILE A 591 15.97 31.75 -59.45
CA ILE A 591 17.24 31.13 -59.86
C ILE A 591 17.38 29.74 -59.23
N PHE A 592 17.07 29.60 -57.93
CA PHE A 592 17.20 28.33 -57.22
C PHE A 592 16.11 27.32 -57.59
N SER A 593 14.90 27.78 -57.95
CA SER A 593 13.88 26.94 -58.57
C SER A 593 14.37 26.37 -59.90
N ALA A 594 14.86 27.21 -60.83
CA ALA A 594 15.39 26.74 -62.11
C ALA A 594 16.53 25.72 -61.92
N VAL A 595 17.45 25.95 -60.97
CA VAL A 595 18.52 25.00 -60.63
C VAL A 595 17.94 23.68 -60.08
N PHE A 596 16.91 23.70 -59.24
CA PHE A 596 16.29 22.47 -58.73
C PHE A 596 15.53 21.71 -59.82
N ASP A 597 14.79 22.40 -60.69
CA ASP A 597 14.03 21.79 -61.79
C ASP A 597 14.94 21.17 -62.84
N GLU A 598 16.04 21.82 -63.22
CA GLU A 598 17.01 21.30 -64.19
C GLU A 598 17.86 20.13 -63.65
N ASN A 599 17.97 19.96 -62.33
CA ASN A 599 18.93 19.03 -61.71
C ASN A 599 18.29 17.97 -60.80
N LYS A 600 16.98 17.71 -60.93
CA LYS A 600 16.24 16.77 -60.05
C LYS A 600 16.89 15.38 -59.96
N ASP A 601 17.33 14.81 -61.08
CA ASP A 601 18.04 13.51 -61.10
C ASP A 601 19.31 13.52 -60.23
N ILE A 602 20.08 14.60 -60.23
CA ILE A 602 21.32 14.72 -59.45
C ILE A 602 20.98 14.79 -57.96
N ILE A 603 19.96 15.57 -57.61
CA ILE A 603 19.47 15.75 -56.22
C ILE A 603 18.93 14.42 -55.68
N ILE A 604 18.11 13.69 -56.46
CA ILE A 604 17.60 12.36 -56.11
C ILE A 604 18.75 11.39 -55.84
N ASN A 605 19.74 11.30 -56.75
CA ASN A 605 20.86 10.37 -56.62
C ASN A 605 21.81 10.72 -55.46
N ALA A 606 21.90 11.98 -55.04
CA ALA A 606 22.65 12.38 -53.85
C ALA A 606 21.94 11.99 -52.52
N ILE A 607 20.62 12.23 -52.43
CA ILE A 607 19.85 12.02 -51.18
C ILE A 607 19.55 10.53 -50.96
N LYS A 608 19.13 9.81 -52.00
CA LYS A 608 18.68 8.41 -51.97
C LYS A 608 19.55 7.46 -51.13
N PRO A 609 20.87 7.31 -51.36
CA PRO A 609 21.70 6.34 -50.64
C PRO A 609 21.85 6.68 -49.13
N VAL A 610 21.64 7.94 -48.74
CA VAL A 610 21.66 8.36 -47.33
C VAL A 610 20.42 7.87 -46.61
N LEU A 611 19.25 7.96 -47.27
CA LEU A 611 17.97 7.46 -46.75
C LEU A 611 17.95 5.93 -46.67
N GLU A 612 18.30 5.23 -47.76
CA GLU A 612 18.31 3.76 -47.85
C GLU A 612 19.13 3.09 -46.73
N ARG A 613 20.30 3.68 -46.41
CA ARG A 613 21.13 3.24 -45.28
C ARG A 613 20.42 3.40 -43.93
N LYS A 614 19.74 4.53 -43.68
CA LYS A 614 19.05 4.76 -42.41
C LYS A 614 17.80 3.90 -42.22
N PHE A 615 17.05 3.62 -43.27
CA PHE A 615 15.99 2.61 -43.22
C PHE A 615 16.54 1.21 -42.94
N SER A 616 17.69 0.85 -43.54
CA SER A 616 18.37 -0.42 -43.26
C SER A 616 18.81 -0.55 -41.78
N GLU A 617 19.36 0.52 -41.18
CA GLU A 617 19.68 0.56 -39.75
C GLU A 617 18.41 0.45 -38.86
N LEU A 618 17.32 1.10 -39.24
CA LEU A 618 16.07 1.12 -38.49
C LEU A 618 15.44 -0.28 -38.37
N TYR A 619 15.27 -1.00 -39.48
CA TYR A 619 14.58 -2.29 -39.50
C TYR A 619 15.30 -3.40 -38.72
N ILE A 620 16.65 -3.41 -38.68
CA ILE A 620 17.41 -4.39 -37.88
C ILE A 620 17.13 -4.19 -36.38
N ASN A 621 17.11 -2.94 -35.93
CA ASN A 621 16.95 -2.60 -34.51
C ASN A 621 15.52 -2.91 -34.01
N MET A 622 14.50 -2.68 -34.82
CA MET A 622 13.10 -2.99 -34.49
C MET A 622 12.87 -4.49 -34.16
N PHE A 623 13.65 -5.40 -34.76
CA PHE A 623 13.39 -6.85 -34.69
C PHE A 623 13.85 -7.53 -33.37
N ASN A 624 14.78 -6.96 -32.59
CA ASN A 624 15.69 -7.77 -31.75
C ASN A 624 15.46 -7.86 -30.19
N ASN A 625 14.37 -7.37 -29.54
CA ASN A 625 14.43 -6.88 -28.11
C ASN A 625 13.45 -7.44 -26.94
N MET A 626 13.86 -8.24 -25.84
CA MET A 626 13.15 -8.60 -24.48
C MET A 626 13.81 -9.69 -23.43
N PHE A 627 13.52 -9.83 -22.04
CA PHE A 627 13.61 -11.06 -21.04
C PHE A 627 13.34 -10.97 -19.42
N ALA A 628 13.40 -12.05 -18.51
CA ALA A 628 12.95 -12.19 -17.01
C ALA A 628 13.58 -13.30 -15.96
N ILE A 629 13.24 -13.44 -14.60
CA ILE A 629 13.86 -14.29 -13.41
C ILE A 629 13.01 -14.70 -12.06
N ILE A 630 13.48 -15.48 -10.97
CA ILE A 630 12.73 -16.25 -9.81
C ILE A 630 13.40 -16.66 -8.35
N PHE A 631 12.67 -16.96 -7.17
CA PHE A 631 12.83 -17.98 -5.96
C PHE A 631 13.12 -17.76 -4.34
N ALA A 632 12.51 -18.57 -3.35
CA ALA A 632 12.93 -19.27 -2.00
C ALA A 632 12.72 -18.89 -0.39
N PHE A 633 12.67 -19.90 0.60
CA PHE A 633 13.05 -20.00 2.15
C PHE A 633 12.10 -20.30 3.47
N GLY A 634 12.60 -20.72 4.72
CA GLY A 634 11.91 -21.06 6.12
C GLY A 634 12.80 -21.70 7.35
N LEU A 635 12.58 -22.13 8.68
CA LEU A 635 11.60 -22.25 9.91
C LEU A 635 12.25 -22.68 11.38
N ILE A 636 11.57 -22.87 12.62
CA ILE A 636 12.16 -23.16 14.07
C ILE A 636 11.33 -23.85 15.32
N THR A 637 11.76 -23.95 16.68
CA THR A 637 11.26 -24.86 17.89
C THR A 637 11.22 -24.41 19.49
N THR A 638 11.00 -25.26 20.60
CA THR A 638 10.65 -24.91 22.11
C THR A 638 10.83 -25.96 23.39
N HIS A 639 10.63 -25.67 24.76
CA HIS A 639 10.81 -26.55 26.09
C HIS A 639 10.14 -26.17 27.56
N VAL A 640 10.16 -26.97 28.73
CA VAL A 640 9.49 -26.74 30.16
C VAL A 640 9.81 -27.63 31.52
N THR A 641 9.53 -27.27 32.87
CA THR A 641 9.72 -28.05 34.25
C THR A 641 8.95 -27.63 35.66
N ALA A 642 8.94 -28.37 36.88
CA ALA A 642 8.38 -28.01 38.32
C ALA A 642 8.53 -28.97 39.66
N LYS A 643 8.31 -28.59 41.02
CA LYS A 643 8.25 -29.43 42.37
C LYS A 643 7.91 -28.75 43.84
N LEU A 644 7.43 -29.42 45.00
CA LEU A 644 7.14 -28.88 46.46
C LEU A 644 7.06 -29.78 47.86
N PRO A 645 6.94 -29.33 49.21
CA PRO A 645 7.15 -29.97 50.65
C PRO A 645 6.05 -30.48 51.80
N SER A 646 6.08 -30.22 53.20
CA SER A 646 5.13 -30.74 54.36
C SER A 646 5.12 -30.36 56.00
N TYR A 647 4.00 -30.12 56.86
CA TYR A 647 3.62 -30.33 58.41
C TYR A 647 2.32 -29.63 59.18
N LEU A 648 1.60 -30.13 60.30
CA LEU A 648 0.09 -29.92 60.70
C LEU A 648 -0.66 -30.14 62.12
N HIS A 649 -1.99 -29.78 62.23
CA HIS A 649 -3.08 -30.41 63.07
C HIS A 649 -4.20 -31.08 62.21
N ALA A 650 -4.56 -32.34 62.49
CA ALA A 650 -5.53 -33.14 61.73
C ALA A 650 -6.93 -33.21 62.40
N CYS A 651 -8.00 -33.30 61.59
CA CYS A 651 -9.39 -33.38 62.05
C CYS A 651 -10.05 -34.71 61.65
N SER A 652 -10.81 -35.32 62.56
CA SER A 652 -11.58 -36.55 62.27
C SER A 652 -12.79 -36.26 61.39
N HIS A 653 -12.91 -37.00 60.28
CA HIS A 653 -14.07 -36.98 59.39
C HIS A 653 -15.34 -37.60 60.01
N LYS A 654 -15.23 -38.18 61.22
CA LYS A 654 -16.34 -38.78 61.97
C LYS A 654 -16.90 -37.84 63.05
N ASP A 655 -16.27 -36.69 63.27
CA ASP A 655 -16.77 -35.67 64.21
C ASP A 655 -18.02 -34.98 63.63
N THR A 656 -19.09 -34.87 64.43
CA THR A 656 -20.28 -34.11 64.08
C THR A 656 -20.00 -32.61 63.89
N ASN A 657 -18.85 -32.13 64.36
CA ASN A 657 -18.36 -30.76 64.21
C ASN A 657 -17.19 -30.64 63.21
N TYR A 658 -16.99 -31.60 62.29
CA TYR A 658 -15.84 -31.65 61.36
C TYR A 658 -15.52 -30.30 60.68
N ASN A 659 -16.53 -29.61 60.15
CA ASN A 659 -16.38 -28.28 59.54
C ASN A 659 -15.84 -27.23 60.53
N GLN A 660 -16.27 -27.26 61.79
CA GLN A 660 -15.78 -26.38 62.85
C GLN A 660 -14.37 -26.77 63.31
N CYS A 661 -14.04 -28.07 63.35
CA CYS A 661 -12.66 -28.52 63.59
C CYS A 661 -11.72 -27.93 62.51
N ILE A 662 -12.11 -27.99 61.24
CA ILE A 662 -11.31 -27.44 60.13
C ILE A 662 -11.20 -25.91 60.25
N ALA A 663 -12.29 -25.19 60.55
CA ALA A 663 -12.26 -23.75 60.79
C ALA A 663 -11.30 -23.37 61.95
N ASN A 664 -11.34 -24.13 63.05
CA ASN A 664 -10.45 -23.97 64.19
C ASN A 664 -8.98 -24.32 63.83
N SER A 665 -8.75 -25.35 63.01
CA SER A 665 -7.42 -25.74 62.54
C SER A 665 -6.79 -24.67 61.65
N ILE A 666 -7.56 -24.09 60.72
CA ILE A 666 -7.18 -22.90 59.93
C ILE A 666 -6.84 -21.72 60.85
N GLY A 667 -7.63 -21.52 61.91
CA GLY A 667 -7.33 -20.54 62.96
C GLY A 667 -6.02 -20.83 63.70
N SER A 668 -5.71 -22.10 64.00
CA SER A 668 -4.51 -22.50 64.74
C SER A 668 -3.19 -22.31 63.97
N VAL A 669 -3.23 -22.39 62.63
CA VAL A 669 -2.06 -22.11 61.78
C VAL A 669 -1.95 -20.62 61.41
N LYS A 670 -2.97 -19.80 61.70
CA LYS A 670 -3.08 -18.39 61.25
C LYS A 670 -1.81 -17.58 61.53
N ASP A 671 -1.33 -17.54 62.77
CA ASP A 671 -0.15 -16.74 63.13
C ASP A 671 1.13 -17.20 62.39
N LYS A 672 1.25 -18.51 62.13
CA LYS A 672 2.36 -19.08 61.34
C LYS A 672 2.24 -18.80 59.85
N VAL A 673 1.02 -18.83 59.30
CA VAL A 673 0.72 -18.40 57.92
C VAL A 673 1.02 -16.90 57.75
N CYS A 674 0.71 -16.10 58.76
CA CYS A 674 0.96 -14.65 58.77
C CYS A 674 2.45 -14.31 58.89
N ALA A 675 3.24 -15.07 59.65
CA ALA A 675 4.69 -14.91 59.72
C ALA A 675 5.45 -15.57 58.53
N GLY A 676 4.82 -16.54 57.87
CA GLY A 676 5.44 -17.42 56.88
C GLY A 676 6.17 -18.62 57.50
N PHE A 677 6.48 -19.62 56.65
CA PHE A 677 7.24 -20.82 57.02
C PHE A 677 8.49 -20.94 56.13
N PRO A 678 9.61 -20.27 56.47
CA PRO A 678 10.85 -20.34 55.67
C PRO A 678 11.38 -21.77 55.49
N GLU A 679 11.15 -22.64 56.48
CA GLU A 679 11.50 -24.07 56.49
C GLU A 679 10.86 -24.88 55.35
N LEU A 680 9.80 -24.33 54.74
CA LEU A 680 8.98 -24.95 53.69
C LEU A 680 9.03 -24.16 52.37
N ASN A 681 9.61 -22.96 52.38
CA ASN A 681 9.48 -21.91 51.35
C ASN A 681 8.08 -21.25 51.26
N ILE A 682 7.22 -21.37 52.28
CA ILE A 682 5.95 -20.61 52.33
C ILE A 682 6.28 -19.17 52.75
N PRO A 683 5.94 -18.14 51.95
CA PRO A 683 6.22 -16.74 52.27
C PRO A 683 5.29 -16.20 53.37
N SER A 684 5.62 -15.02 53.90
CA SER A 684 4.73 -14.27 54.81
C SER A 684 3.39 -13.96 54.16
N GLY A 685 2.30 -14.09 54.93
CA GLY A 685 0.97 -13.60 54.57
C GLY A 685 0.74 -12.11 54.85
N GLU A 686 1.63 -11.44 55.62
CA GLU A 686 1.47 -10.05 56.03
C GLU A 686 2.83 -9.29 55.97
N PRO A 687 3.00 -8.31 55.05
CA PRO A 687 2.14 -8.05 53.90
C PRO A 687 2.23 -9.18 52.86
N LEU A 688 1.09 -9.55 52.28
CA LEU A 688 1.05 -10.42 51.10
C LEU A 688 1.63 -9.64 49.91
N THR A 689 2.71 -10.15 49.32
CA THR A 689 3.36 -9.53 48.15
C THR A 689 2.82 -10.07 46.84
N ILE A 690 2.65 -9.19 45.85
CA ILE A 690 2.44 -9.54 44.44
C ILE A 690 3.39 -8.66 43.62
N ASP A 691 4.33 -9.28 42.88
CA ASP A 691 5.40 -8.56 42.19
C ASP A 691 4.87 -7.61 41.11
N LYS A 692 3.81 -8.06 40.41
CA LYS A 692 3.14 -7.34 39.33
C LYS A 692 1.66 -7.75 39.27
N ILE A 693 0.75 -6.78 39.23
CA ILE A 693 -0.62 -6.97 38.71
C ILE A 693 -0.71 -6.20 37.38
N VAL A 694 -1.16 -6.89 36.33
CA VAL A 694 -1.57 -6.23 35.08
C VAL A 694 -2.98 -5.72 35.27
N ILE A 695 -3.19 -4.42 35.13
CA ILE A 695 -4.54 -3.83 35.01
C ILE A 695 -4.89 -3.74 33.53
N PHE A 696 -4.02 -3.10 32.74
CA PHE A 696 -4.08 -3.07 31.28
C PHE A 696 -2.70 -3.41 30.71
N ASP A 697 -2.63 -4.31 29.73
CA ASP A 697 -1.40 -4.63 28.98
C ASP A 697 -1.83 -4.84 27.51
N ALA A 698 -1.99 -3.73 26.80
CA ALA A 698 -2.32 -3.69 25.39
C ALA A 698 -1.18 -2.98 24.63
N ASN A 699 -1.01 -3.27 23.34
CA ASN A 699 0.17 -2.92 22.53
C ASN A 699 0.69 -1.47 22.67
N ASN A 700 -0.19 -0.52 23.02
CA ASN A 700 0.10 0.91 23.06
C ASN A 700 -0.24 1.55 24.42
N ILE A 701 -0.82 0.81 25.35
CA ILE A 701 -1.15 1.35 26.68
C ILE A 701 -1.07 0.27 27.75
N LYS A 702 -0.37 0.64 28.81
CA LYS A 702 -0.06 -0.19 29.94
C LYS A 702 -0.39 0.51 31.25
N LEU A 703 -1.02 -0.24 32.14
CA LEU A 703 -1.11 0.10 33.55
C LEU A 703 -0.71 -1.15 34.33
N ASP A 704 0.57 -1.20 34.70
CA ASP A 704 1.09 -2.17 35.65
C ASP A 704 0.93 -1.60 37.07
N LEU A 705 0.57 -2.44 38.03
CA LEU A 705 0.74 -2.20 39.46
C LEU A 705 1.92 -3.06 39.94
N LYS A 706 2.93 -2.45 40.56
CA LYS A 706 4.20 -3.08 40.95
C LYS A 706 4.51 -2.88 42.43
N ASP A 707 5.39 -3.74 42.95
CA ASP A 707 5.81 -3.76 44.36
C ASP A 707 4.63 -3.91 45.34
N VAL A 708 3.55 -4.57 44.88
CA VAL A 708 2.23 -4.57 45.54
C VAL A 708 2.35 -5.26 46.90
N LYS A 709 2.07 -4.51 47.97
CA LYS A 709 2.09 -4.97 49.36
C LYS A 709 0.69 -4.81 49.94
N VAL A 710 0.00 -5.93 50.10
CA VAL A 710 -1.36 -6.01 50.65
C VAL A 710 -1.25 -6.23 52.16
N TYR A 711 -1.80 -5.30 52.93
CA TYR A 711 -1.88 -5.30 54.39
C TYR A 711 -3.33 -5.54 54.85
N GLY A 712 -3.48 -6.13 56.04
CA GLY A 712 -4.77 -6.50 56.62
C GLY A 712 -5.30 -7.85 56.13
N PHE A 713 -4.54 -8.58 55.30
CA PHE A 713 -4.89 -9.93 54.87
C PHE A 713 -5.03 -10.88 56.07
N CYS A 714 -4.16 -10.72 57.08
CA CYS A 714 -4.23 -11.48 58.31
C CYS A 714 -5.32 -11.04 59.30
N ASP A 715 -6.14 -10.03 58.98
CA ASP A 715 -7.38 -9.76 59.72
C ASP A 715 -8.58 -10.59 59.19
N PHE A 716 -8.32 -11.67 58.43
CA PHE A 716 -9.38 -12.54 57.92
C PHE A 716 -10.22 -13.18 59.05
N VAL A 717 -11.52 -13.28 58.79
CA VAL A 717 -12.50 -14.07 59.56
C VAL A 717 -12.98 -15.22 58.68
N VAL A 718 -13.06 -16.44 59.22
CA VAL A 718 -13.70 -17.58 58.54
C VAL A 718 -15.21 -17.48 58.79
N ASN A 719 -15.99 -17.25 57.74
CA ASN A 719 -17.45 -17.17 57.79
C ASN A 719 -18.07 -18.57 57.84
N SER A 720 -17.53 -19.51 57.05
CA SER A 720 -17.99 -20.90 57.01
C SER A 720 -16.95 -21.83 56.41
N VAL A 721 -17.00 -23.11 56.80
CA VAL A 721 -16.33 -24.23 56.12
C VAL A 721 -17.40 -25.27 55.76
N ASN A 722 -17.27 -25.87 54.59
CA ASN A 722 -18.07 -27.00 54.14
C ASN A 722 -17.14 -28.06 53.51
N ALA A 723 -16.90 -29.16 54.23
CA ALA A 723 -16.02 -30.24 53.83
C ALA A 723 -16.80 -31.49 53.41
N ASP A 724 -16.56 -31.97 52.20
CA ASP A 724 -17.09 -33.22 51.65
C ASP A 724 -15.96 -34.25 51.60
N PHE A 725 -15.92 -35.14 52.58
CA PHE A 725 -14.86 -36.15 52.72
C PHE A 725 -14.88 -37.18 51.58
N GLU A 726 -16.07 -37.57 51.11
CA GLU A 726 -16.24 -38.55 50.02
C GLU A 726 -15.76 -37.99 48.67
N LYS A 727 -15.98 -36.70 48.41
CA LYS A 727 -15.44 -35.99 47.24
C LYS A 727 -14.03 -35.45 47.44
N LEU A 728 -13.49 -35.52 48.67
CA LEU A 728 -12.23 -34.89 49.10
C LEU A 728 -12.17 -33.38 48.73
N HIS A 729 -13.28 -32.67 48.94
CA HIS A 729 -13.48 -31.28 48.55
C HIS A 729 -13.80 -30.38 49.76
N PHE A 730 -13.27 -29.16 49.77
CA PHE A 730 -13.50 -28.18 50.83
C PHE A 730 -13.86 -26.81 50.24
N ASP A 731 -15.04 -26.29 50.56
CA ASP A 731 -15.41 -24.89 50.37
C ASP A 731 -15.16 -24.11 51.67
N ILE A 732 -14.46 -22.99 51.59
CA ILE A 732 -14.17 -22.11 52.73
C ILE A 732 -14.52 -20.68 52.35
N ASP A 733 -15.27 -19.98 53.20
CA ASP A 733 -15.66 -18.59 53.00
C ASP A 733 -14.93 -17.70 54.01
N PHE A 734 -14.19 -16.70 53.52
CA PHE A 734 -13.44 -15.73 54.32
C PHE A 734 -13.96 -14.31 54.09
N LEU A 735 -14.02 -13.51 55.16
CA LEU A 735 -14.18 -12.05 55.10
C LEU A 735 -12.85 -11.37 55.43
N LEU A 736 -12.37 -10.53 54.52
CA LEU A 736 -11.25 -9.60 54.75
C LEU A 736 -11.85 -8.24 55.11
N ARG A 737 -11.72 -7.82 56.37
CA ARG A 737 -12.47 -6.66 56.91
C ARG A 737 -11.97 -5.33 56.34
N HIS A 738 -10.67 -5.08 56.45
CA HIS A 738 -10.01 -3.88 55.94
C HIS A 738 -8.75 -4.29 55.16
N ILE A 739 -8.66 -3.90 53.90
CA ILE A 739 -7.51 -4.15 53.03
C ILE A 739 -6.91 -2.81 52.61
N TYR A 740 -5.61 -2.66 52.90
CA TYR A 740 -4.81 -1.51 52.50
C TYR A 740 -3.64 -1.98 51.66
N ILE A 741 -3.44 -1.38 50.49
CA ILE A 741 -2.45 -1.80 49.50
C ILE A 741 -1.52 -0.62 49.22
N LYS A 742 -0.22 -0.83 49.46
CA LYS A 742 0.83 0.05 48.94
C LYS A 742 1.32 -0.47 47.61
N VAL A 743 1.43 0.42 46.62
CA VAL A 743 1.77 0.05 45.24
C VAL A 743 2.52 1.17 44.52
N THR A 744 3.46 0.78 43.65
CA THR A 744 4.01 1.65 42.60
C THR A 744 3.15 1.45 41.36
N TYR A 745 2.40 2.46 40.91
CA TYR A 745 1.81 2.37 39.57
C TYR A 745 2.88 2.64 38.54
N ASP A 746 2.81 1.93 37.42
CA ASP A 746 3.70 2.08 36.27
C ASP A 746 2.83 2.18 35.02
N PHE A 747 2.56 3.43 34.63
CA PHE A 747 1.66 3.80 33.53
C PHE A 747 2.50 4.20 32.33
N ASP A 748 2.26 3.57 31.18
CA ASP A 748 2.99 3.81 29.93
C ASP A 748 1.97 3.86 28.79
N ILE A 749 1.81 5.04 28.17
CA ILE A 749 1.14 5.14 26.87
C ILE A 749 2.22 5.21 25.78
N HIS A 750 2.38 4.11 25.05
CA HIS A 750 3.21 4.05 23.84
C HIS A 750 2.47 4.69 22.66
N LEU A 751 2.73 5.98 22.45
CA LEU A 751 2.33 6.71 21.26
C LEU A 751 3.47 6.62 20.22
N LEU A 752 3.88 7.76 19.65
CA LEU A 752 5.18 7.93 18.99
C LEU A 752 6.37 7.70 19.94
N VAL A 753 6.15 7.87 21.25
CA VAL A 753 7.13 7.74 22.32
C VAL A 753 6.38 7.31 23.59
N PRO A 754 6.98 6.51 24.49
CA PRO A 754 6.41 6.24 25.81
C PRO A 754 6.13 7.53 26.60
N VAL A 755 4.86 7.83 26.83
CA VAL A 755 4.41 8.69 27.93
C VAL A 755 4.38 7.82 29.18
N ALA A 756 5.57 7.48 29.67
CA ALA A 756 5.78 6.61 30.81
C ALA A 756 6.02 7.42 32.09
N HIS A 757 5.22 7.16 33.13
CA HIS A 757 5.43 7.71 34.47
C HIS A 757 5.13 6.66 35.54
N LYS A 758 5.90 6.68 36.62
CA LYS A 758 5.80 5.75 37.74
C LYS A 758 5.67 6.53 39.04
N GLY A 759 4.58 6.31 39.77
CA GLY A 759 4.29 7.03 41.00
C GLY A 759 3.84 6.09 42.13
N PRO A 760 4.07 6.47 43.39
CA PRO A 760 3.50 5.76 44.53
C PRO A 760 1.99 6.02 44.61
N THR A 761 1.22 5.02 45.03
CA THR A 761 -0.22 5.11 45.25
C THR A 761 -0.63 4.20 46.39
N ASP A 762 -1.57 4.70 47.19
CA ASP A 762 -2.22 3.98 48.26
C ASP A 762 -3.63 3.59 47.79
N ILE A 763 -4.04 2.33 47.99
CA ILE A 763 -5.38 1.83 47.65
C ILE A 763 -6.02 1.21 48.91
N THR A 764 -7.31 1.45 49.15
CA THR A 764 -8.09 0.78 50.21
C THR A 764 -9.34 0.10 49.66
N SER A 765 -9.73 -1.00 50.30
CA SER A 765 -11.01 -1.68 50.10
C SER A 765 -11.51 -2.29 51.42
N GLU A 766 -12.82 -2.28 51.62
CA GLU A 766 -13.48 -2.73 52.86
C GLU A 766 -14.39 -3.93 52.57
N ASN A 767 -14.45 -4.88 53.49
CA ASN A 767 -15.35 -6.05 53.46
C ASN A 767 -15.25 -6.88 52.16
N VAL A 768 -14.01 -7.19 51.75
CA VAL A 768 -13.73 -8.04 50.59
C VAL A 768 -14.02 -9.49 50.95
N GLY A 769 -14.91 -10.13 50.18
CA GLY A 769 -15.21 -11.55 50.33
C GLY A 769 -14.21 -12.42 49.57
N LEU A 770 -13.76 -13.53 50.16
CA LEU A 770 -12.84 -14.48 49.53
C LEU A 770 -13.35 -15.90 49.76
N LYS A 771 -13.88 -16.54 48.71
CA LYS A 771 -14.33 -17.95 48.74
C LYS A 771 -13.23 -18.83 48.16
N VAL A 772 -12.88 -19.92 48.82
CA VAL A 772 -11.81 -20.85 48.40
C VAL A 772 -12.37 -22.27 48.35
N GLY A 773 -12.50 -22.82 47.14
CA GLY A 773 -12.72 -24.24 46.91
C GLY A 773 -11.39 -24.98 46.78
N LEU A 774 -11.28 -26.20 47.32
CA LEU A 774 -10.04 -26.99 47.37
C LEU A 774 -10.32 -28.47 47.04
N ASP A 775 -9.75 -28.97 45.93
CA ASP A 775 -9.91 -30.35 45.43
C ASP A 775 -8.67 -31.20 45.76
N LEU A 776 -8.77 -32.12 46.71
CA LEU A 776 -7.65 -33.01 47.04
C LEU A 776 -7.66 -34.29 46.19
N LYS A 777 -6.48 -34.87 45.94
CA LYS A 777 -6.32 -36.19 45.33
C LYS A 777 -5.32 -37.05 46.08
N VAL A 778 -5.70 -38.32 46.26
CA VAL A 778 -4.83 -39.36 46.82
C VAL A 778 -4.13 -40.10 45.68
N ILE A 779 -2.82 -40.31 45.79
CA ILE A 779 -2.06 -41.20 44.90
C ILE A 779 -1.24 -42.20 45.71
N THR A 780 -1.13 -43.43 45.22
CA THR A 780 -0.31 -44.48 45.83
C THR A 780 1.01 -44.61 45.08
N LYS A 781 2.14 -44.47 45.77
CA LYS A 781 3.48 -44.65 45.20
C LYS A 781 4.33 -45.49 46.15
N ASN A 782 4.91 -46.57 45.63
CA ASN A 782 5.67 -47.56 46.41
C ASN A 782 4.90 -48.08 47.65
N GLY A 783 3.60 -48.34 47.49
CA GLY A 783 2.71 -48.82 48.56
C GLY A 783 2.20 -47.75 49.53
N LYS A 784 2.90 -46.62 49.73
CA LYS A 784 2.43 -45.51 50.57
C LYS A 784 1.46 -44.61 49.81
N LYS A 785 0.42 -44.09 50.49
CA LYS A 785 -0.46 -43.04 49.97
C LYS A 785 0.08 -41.63 50.24
N TYR A 786 -0.24 -40.72 49.34
CA TYR A 786 0.17 -39.31 49.29
C TYR A 786 -1.10 -38.50 49.00
N ILE A 787 -1.28 -37.32 49.59
CA ILE A 787 -2.45 -36.47 49.30
C ILE A 787 -2.05 -35.03 49.09
N PHE A 788 -2.61 -34.42 48.06
CA PHE A 788 -2.26 -33.08 47.64
C PHE A 788 -3.51 -32.34 47.13
N ALA A 789 -3.55 -31.04 47.37
CA ALA A 789 -4.39 -30.10 46.65
C ALA A 789 -4.04 -30.20 45.16
N SER A 790 -4.91 -30.88 44.42
CA SER A 790 -4.79 -31.10 42.99
C SER A 790 -5.29 -29.91 42.18
N LYS A 791 -6.15 -29.10 42.79
CA LYS A 791 -6.67 -27.82 42.32
C LYS A 791 -7.18 -27.05 43.53
N ALA A 792 -7.04 -25.72 43.48
CA ALA A 792 -7.77 -24.80 44.34
C ALA A 792 -8.36 -23.70 43.45
N THR A 793 -9.46 -23.11 43.89
CA THR A 793 -10.15 -22.01 43.21
C THR A 793 -10.57 -20.98 44.23
N ALA A 794 -9.80 -19.91 44.35
CA ALA A 794 -10.24 -18.70 45.03
C ALA A 794 -11.21 -17.91 44.14
N LYS A 795 -12.14 -17.17 44.76
CA LYS A 795 -13.00 -16.15 44.15
C LYS A 795 -13.09 -14.94 45.07
N CYS A 796 -12.80 -13.75 44.53
CA CYS A 796 -12.67 -12.49 45.27
C CYS A 796 -13.80 -11.51 44.91
N ASP A 797 -14.57 -11.10 45.92
CA ASP A 797 -15.70 -10.16 45.81
C ASP A 797 -15.30 -8.77 46.34
N ILE A 798 -14.72 -7.94 45.45
CA ILE A 798 -14.35 -6.55 45.72
C ILE A 798 -15.49 -5.64 45.26
N LYS A 799 -16.27 -5.11 46.20
CA LYS A 799 -17.45 -4.26 45.90
C LYS A 799 -17.09 -2.83 45.50
N SER A 800 -16.02 -2.28 46.08
CA SER A 800 -15.50 -0.95 45.79
C SER A 800 -14.07 -0.79 46.32
N PHE A 801 -13.31 0.10 45.71
CA PHE A 801 -12.00 0.52 46.21
C PHE A 801 -11.89 2.05 46.16
N LYS A 802 -10.92 2.60 46.88
CA LYS A 802 -10.48 4.01 46.78
C LYS A 802 -8.98 4.02 46.56
N TYR A 803 -8.48 4.98 45.80
CA TYR A 803 -7.05 5.17 45.59
C TYR A 803 -6.66 6.63 45.81
N LYS A 804 -5.38 6.87 46.09
CA LYS A 804 -4.78 8.19 46.17
C LYS A 804 -3.35 8.16 45.64
N PHE A 805 -3.06 8.94 44.62
CA PHE A 805 -1.69 9.28 44.23
C PHE A 805 -1.01 10.00 45.39
N THR A 806 0.13 9.49 45.87
CA THR A 806 0.80 10.02 47.08
C THR A 806 1.92 11.01 46.76
N GLU A 807 2.15 11.32 45.48
CA GLU A 807 3.00 12.42 45.02
C GLU A 807 2.20 13.69 44.70
N ASP A 808 2.65 14.83 45.24
CA ASP A 808 2.08 16.16 44.98
C ASP A 808 3.03 16.98 44.09
N LYS A 809 2.77 16.96 42.78
CA LYS A 809 3.48 17.78 41.78
C LYS A 809 2.46 18.40 40.83
N LYS A 810 2.44 19.74 40.74
CA LYS A 810 1.51 20.48 39.85
C LYS A 810 1.62 20.08 38.37
N GLU A 811 2.82 19.68 37.94
CA GLU A 811 3.12 19.21 36.57
C GLU A 811 2.43 17.87 36.23
N LEU A 812 2.06 17.08 37.22
CA LEU A 812 1.43 15.77 37.04
C LEU A 812 -0.09 15.80 37.18
N ALA A 813 -0.69 16.91 37.61
CA ALA A 813 -2.11 16.99 37.96
C ALA A 813 -3.06 16.57 36.81
N GLU A 814 -2.72 16.89 35.57
CA GLU A 814 -3.51 16.45 34.40
C GLU A 814 -3.23 15.00 33.98
N LEU A 815 -2.02 14.49 34.22
CA LEU A 815 -1.72 13.05 34.03
C LEU A 815 -2.45 12.20 35.07
N HIS A 816 -2.45 12.61 36.34
CA HIS A 816 -3.26 12.00 37.39
C HIS A 816 -4.74 12.06 37.05
N LYS A 817 -5.25 13.18 36.48
CA LYS A 817 -6.63 13.28 35.99
C LYS A 817 -6.92 12.30 34.85
N ILE A 818 -6.01 12.12 33.88
CA ILE A 818 -6.17 11.13 32.80
C ILE A 818 -6.24 9.70 33.36
N ILE A 819 -5.37 9.36 34.32
CA ILE A 819 -5.38 8.04 34.98
C ILE A 819 -6.67 7.88 35.81
N ASP A 820 -7.15 8.93 36.49
CA ASP A 820 -8.40 8.94 37.25
C ASP A 820 -9.64 8.75 36.35
N ASP A 821 -9.71 9.46 35.21
CA ASP A 821 -10.73 9.27 34.17
C ASP A 821 -10.70 7.84 33.59
N VAL A 822 -9.52 7.24 33.45
CA VAL A 822 -9.36 5.86 32.97
C VAL A 822 -9.81 4.84 34.03
N VAL A 823 -9.36 4.96 35.28
CA VAL A 823 -9.65 4.00 36.36
C VAL A 823 -11.14 4.07 36.76
N SER A 824 -11.70 5.27 36.90
CA SER A 824 -13.11 5.45 37.26
C SER A 824 -14.07 4.88 36.21
N LYS A 825 -13.89 5.21 34.93
CA LYS A 825 -14.76 4.72 33.84
C LYS A 825 -14.65 3.22 33.60
N ASN A 826 -13.51 2.61 33.92
CA ASN A 826 -13.23 1.17 33.75
C ASN A 826 -13.17 0.43 35.10
N THR A 827 -13.93 0.89 36.10
CA THR A 827 -13.94 0.33 37.47
C THR A 827 -14.16 -1.19 37.50
N LYS A 828 -15.00 -1.73 36.62
CA LYS A 828 -15.31 -3.18 36.58
C LYS A 828 -14.11 -4.00 36.09
N GLU A 829 -13.41 -3.48 35.11
CA GLU A 829 -12.26 -4.10 34.47
C GLU A 829 -11.04 -4.03 35.40
N VAL A 830 -10.85 -2.92 36.11
CA VAL A 830 -9.86 -2.77 37.19
C VAL A 830 -10.15 -3.75 38.33
N VAL A 831 -11.39 -3.82 38.82
CA VAL A 831 -11.81 -4.82 39.84
C VAL A 831 -11.55 -6.24 39.35
N LYS A 832 -11.92 -6.57 38.11
CA LYS A 832 -11.71 -7.90 37.54
C LYS A 832 -10.23 -8.27 37.47
N ALA A 833 -9.36 -7.34 37.08
CA ALA A 833 -7.91 -7.55 37.01
C ALA A 833 -7.27 -7.76 38.40
N VAL A 834 -7.63 -6.92 39.38
CA VAL A 834 -7.17 -7.04 40.77
C VAL A 834 -7.70 -8.32 41.41
N SER A 835 -9.00 -8.62 41.26
CA SER A 835 -9.61 -9.87 41.72
C SER A 835 -8.90 -11.08 41.11
N ALA A 836 -8.70 -11.14 39.78
CA ALA A 836 -8.05 -12.28 39.14
C ALA A 836 -6.61 -12.51 39.66
N ALA A 837 -5.83 -11.44 39.87
CA ALA A 837 -4.48 -11.56 40.42
C ALA A 837 -4.48 -11.96 41.91
N MET A 838 -5.45 -11.47 42.70
CA MET A 838 -5.64 -11.93 44.09
C MET A 838 -6.13 -13.37 44.17
N GLU A 839 -7.04 -13.78 43.28
CA GLU A 839 -7.55 -15.16 43.15
C GLU A 839 -6.44 -16.12 42.73
N GLU A 840 -5.61 -15.74 41.76
CA GLU A 840 -4.45 -16.54 41.35
C GLU A 840 -3.42 -16.63 42.48
N ARG A 841 -3.08 -15.51 43.13
CA ARG A 841 -2.14 -15.49 44.26
C ARG A 841 -2.65 -16.31 45.43
N ALA A 842 -3.93 -16.18 45.79
CA ALA A 842 -4.56 -16.95 46.86
C ALA A 842 -4.66 -18.44 46.50
N SER A 843 -5.03 -18.80 45.26
CA SER A 843 -5.09 -20.20 44.82
C SER A 843 -3.70 -20.84 44.82
N ARG A 844 -2.67 -20.13 44.31
CA ARG A 844 -1.26 -20.57 44.40
C ARG A 844 -0.80 -20.68 45.85
N PHE A 845 -1.13 -19.72 46.70
CA PHE A 845 -0.76 -19.72 48.12
C PHE A 845 -1.42 -20.87 48.87
N VAL A 846 -2.71 -21.15 48.64
CA VAL A 846 -3.44 -22.28 49.23
C VAL A 846 -2.96 -23.62 48.69
N ILE A 847 -2.65 -23.75 47.39
CA ILE A 847 -2.06 -24.98 46.82
C ILE A 847 -0.65 -25.21 47.36
N SER A 848 0.20 -24.17 47.39
CA SER A 848 1.55 -24.24 47.95
C SER A 848 1.41 -24.60 49.43
N MET A 849 0.79 -23.75 50.24
CA MET A 849 0.56 -23.99 51.67
C MET A 849 0.01 -25.39 51.93
N PHE A 850 -1.08 -25.83 51.29
CA PHE A 850 -1.62 -27.17 51.52
C PHE A 850 -0.65 -28.28 51.09
N ASN A 851 0.02 -28.18 49.94
CA ASN A 851 0.92 -29.24 49.46
C ASN A 851 2.26 -29.27 50.19
N ASP A 852 2.83 -28.09 50.44
CA ASP A 852 3.97 -27.79 51.32
C ASP A 852 3.68 -28.18 52.77
N ILE A 853 2.49 -28.71 53.05
CA ILE A 853 2.03 -29.16 54.33
C ILE A 853 1.54 -30.62 54.31
N ALA A 854 0.88 -31.10 53.25
CA ALA A 854 0.18 -32.38 53.19
C ALA A 854 0.77 -33.43 52.24
N PHE A 855 1.61 -33.06 51.25
CA PHE A 855 1.87 -33.90 50.07
C PHE A 855 2.28 -35.36 50.38
N SER A 856 3.13 -35.57 51.38
CA SER A 856 3.64 -36.90 51.77
C SER A 856 2.89 -37.55 52.95
N ARG A 857 1.82 -36.92 53.43
CA ARG A 857 1.25 -37.04 54.79
C ARG A 857 -0.20 -37.52 54.81
N TYR A 858 -0.66 -38.26 53.79
CA TYR A 858 -2.03 -38.77 53.76
C TYR A 858 -2.42 -39.55 55.03
N GLU A 859 -1.60 -40.52 55.45
CA GLU A 859 -1.88 -41.32 56.66
C GLU A 859 -1.78 -40.50 57.97
N GLU A 860 -1.18 -39.30 57.93
CA GLU A 860 -1.04 -38.39 59.08
C GLU A 860 -2.18 -37.36 59.16
N LEU A 861 -2.96 -37.20 58.08
CA LEU A 861 -4.04 -36.22 57.92
C LEU A 861 -5.43 -36.85 57.77
N PHE A 862 -5.48 -38.05 57.18
CA PHE A 862 -6.70 -38.78 56.80
C PHE A 862 -6.65 -40.22 57.34
N SER A 863 -6.00 -40.42 58.50
CA SER A 863 -5.97 -41.71 59.19
C SER A 863 -7.39 -42.21 59.48
N PRO A 864 -7.69 -43.51 59.28
CA PRO A 864 -8.95 -44.09 59.71
C PRO A 864 -9.08 -44.23 61.23
N GLU A 865 -8.01 -44.02 62.00
CA GLU A 865 -7.94 -44.15 63.46
C GLU A 865 -8.01 -42.79 64.22
N ILE A 866 -8.21 -41.68 63.50
CA ILE A 866 -8.51 -40.34 64.05
C ILE A 866 -9.99 -40.04 63.85
#